data_AF-A0A945ECW6-F1
#
_entry.id   AF-A0A945ECW6-F1
#
_cell.length_a   1.000
_cell.length_b   1.000
_cell.length_c   1.000
_cell.angle_alpha   90.00
_cell.angle_beta   90.00
_cell.angle_gamma   90.00
#
_symmetry.space_group_name_H-M   'P 1'
#
loop_
_entity.id
_entity.type
_entity.pdbx_description
1 polymer ?
#
loop_
_entity_poly.entity_id
_entity_poly.type
_entity_poly.pdbx_seq_one_letter_code
_entity_poly.pdbx_strand_id
1 'polypeptide(L)'
;MTPHDDNDDLRKWSEESVDYESNKVFELSDEQQKIVDLDTGQHLVLAPPGTGKTEMLVHRLSNAINSGTPQDKMACLTFTNRAASNMVERIHQEIGNHEVFIGNIHSYCNNFIRDNNVIPQIVSLIDEEDTHSIVSDIFKDIFKELDDEIKQLENLAGEINLFAENPYTDEHKRVDSKKNIRKKYQDLKNFGGIKRFITHLTYLKRKQLGFNEDVNLGCIDFSVGRSESEQQHLLTLSKIVLEKYEAVKNNSDYIDFDDLLTITYGRLLSDTSMSDKNPPLQWLQIDEVQDLNPLQWAIINKLSNKKYSHRVFFGDPEQAIFSFMGASQENLKSISRECKIHGLKTNYRSPQYLLDLYNKFANEVLNVEWISSPKSSKDILKHDDDLQIEEYFGIDKRNKRPSKCDQLHEARHIVATKFPVQEKISTAILVRKNITADYFESQFKKIYPNIKIFKVSGTDLFSRKIVKDVLAIFNTFVNKRDKLSWARVFHICTKTTLKKSRLIVDEIFSSGVNPLDFILDNKSVKSYLDDFLYLFNNDRIIVFDTETTGLDTNQDDVIQIAAIEVIKGIPGKIYEVYIDTDRDFSEAEKIHNISKEHLINHAIDKVKALSDFIKFVNNDALIAHNLDYDYKILNANLKSAGLPSIASNISLYDSIDLAQRVYPKLPRYKLEYLLKTLKIQGNNSHNAIDDVKATVNLISHCIK
;
A
#
# COMPACT_ATOMS: atom_id res chain seq x y z
N MET A 1 -53.60 -3.63 -5.41
CA MET A 1 -52.55 -4.52 -4.90
C MET A 1 -51.28 -3.70 -4.83
N THR A 2 -51.08 -3.07 -3.68
CA THR A 2 -49.92 -2.27 -3.32
C THR A 2 -48.76 -3.20 -2.92
N PRO A 3 -47.52 -2.96 -3.38
CA PRO A 3 -46.35 -3.68 -2.88
C PRO A 3 -46.00 -3.20 -1.48
N HIS A 4 -45.70 -4.15 -0.59
CA HIS A 4 -45.18 -3.88 0.76
C HIS A 4 -43.75 -3.31 0.68
N ASP A 5 -43.49 -2.30 1.52
CA ASP A 5 -42.18 -1.69 1.78
C ASP A 5 -41.20 -2.70 2.41
N ASP A 6 -40.12 -3.01 1.70
CA ASP A 6 -38.94 -3.77 2.19
C ASP A 6 -37.83 -2.83 2.73
N ASN A 7 -38.17 -1.59 3.11
CA ASN A 7 -37.19 -0.58 3.58
C ASN A 7 -36.93 -0.60 5.09
N ASP A 8 -37.59 -1.47 5.87
CA ASP A 8 -37.46 -1.50 7.34
C ASP A 8 -36.39 -2.50 7.85
N ASP A 9 -35.94 -3.46 7.04
CA ASP A 9 -34.94 -4.46 7.48
C ASP A 9 -33.48 -4.02 7.31
N LEU A 10 -33.20 -2.99 6.50
CA LEU A 10 -31.84 -2.43 6.34
C LEU A 10 -31.47 -1.41 7.44
N ARG A 11 -32.45 -0.87 8.18
CA ARG A 11 -32.19 0.01 9.34
C ARG A 11 -31.92 -0.74 10.65
N LYS A 12 -32.26 -2.03 10.72
CA LYS A 12 -32.04 -2.84 11.93
C LYS A 12 -30.61 -3.36 12.11
N TRP A 13 -29.75 -3.27 11.11
CA TRP A 13 -28.33 -3.61 11.25
C TRP A 13 -27.45 -2.46 11.77
N SER A 14 -28.00 -1.27 11.96
CA SER A 14 -27.30 -0.13 12.57
C SER A 14 -27.70 0.18 14.02
N GLU A 15 -28.65 -0.56 14.61
CA GLU A 15 -29.23 -0.27 15.94
C GLU A 15 -29.10 -1.41 16.97
N GLU A 16 -28.30 -2.46 16.70
CA GLU A 16 -27.71 -3.25 17.79
C GLU A 16 -26.38 -2.61 18.18
N SER A 17 -26.48 -1.38 18.69
CA SER A 17 -25.47 -0.82 19.59
C SER A 17 -25.33 -1.82 20.73
N VAL A 18 -24.24 -2.59 20.72
CA VAL A 18 -23.69 -3.14 21.95
C VAL A 18 -23.60 -1.94 22.89
N ASP A 19 -24.38 -1.96 23.98
CA ASP A 19 -24.19 -1.08 25.12
C ASP A 19 -22.75 -1.30 25.61
N TYR A 20 -21.81 -0.60 25.00
CA TYR A 20 -20.50 -0.39 25.55
C TYR A 20 -20.75 0.52 26.74
N GLU A 21 -20.62 -0.04 27.95
CA GLU A 21 -20.34 0.72 29.15
C GLU A 21 -19.21 1.71 28.83
N SER A 22 -19.62 2.93 28.50
CA SER A 22 -18.74 4.04 28.24
C SER A 22 -18.21 4.54 29.58
N ASN A 23 -16.89 4.74 29.63
CA ASN A 23 -16.12 5.33 30.72
C ASN A 23 -15.75 4.43 31.92
N LYS A 24 -15.13 3.26 31.67
CA LYS A 24 -14.05 2.83 32.57
C LYS A 24 -12.76 3.50 32.13
N VAL A 25 -12.33 4.54 32.86
CA VAL A 25 -10.97 5.08 32.74
C VAL A 25 -10.00 3.93 32.98
N PHE A 26 -9.21 3.57 31.98
CA PHE A 26 -8.18 2.55 32.14
C PHE A 26 -7.07 3.14 33.02
N GLU A 27 -7.02 2.72 34.29
CA GLU A 27 -5.94 3.15 35.19
C GLU A 27 -4.64 2.41 34.83
N LEU A 28 -3.64 3.18 34.40
CA LEU A 28 -2.30 2.67 34.17
C LEU A 28 -1.65 2.31 35.50
N SER A 29 -1.05 1.12 35.58
CA SER A 29 -0.18 0.76 36.70
C SER A 29 1.07 1.64 36.74
N ASP A 30 1.72 1.75 37.91
CA ASP A 30 2.98 2.50 38.08
C ASP A 30 4.06 2.11 37.06
N GLU A 31 4.12 0.83 36.68
CA GLU A 31 5.06 0.34 35.66
C GLU A 31 4.70 0.86 34.27
N GLN A 32 3.42 0.87 33.91
CA GLN A 32 2.96 1.39 32.63
C GLN A 32 3.09 2.92 32.58
N GLN A 33 2.74 3.64 33.65
CA GLN A 33 2.85 5.09 33.73
C GLN A 33 4.30 5.55 33.52
N LYS A 34 5.29 4.87 34.13
CA LYS A 34 6.72 5.14 33.89
C LYS A 34 7.13 5.03 32.44
N ILE A 35 6.51 4.13 31.67
CA ILE A 35 6.77 4.01 30.23
C ILE A 35 6.02 5.08 29.46
N VAL A 36 4.79 5.42 29.88
CA VAL A 36 4.02 6.50 29.27
C VAL A 36 4.74 7.85 29.39
N ASP A 37 5.38 8.10 30.53
CA ASP A 37 6.07 9.36 30.83
C ASP A 37 7.47 9.49 30.20
N LEU A 38 7.98 8.46 29.49
CA LEU A 38 9.26 8.60 28.80
C LEU A 38 9.14 9.65 27.69
N ASP A 39 10.05 10.61 27.68
CA ASP A 39 10.03 11.80 26.81
C ASP A 39 11.28 11.94 25.93
N THR A 40 12.40 11.29 26.29
CA THR A 40 13.68 11.44 25.61
C THR A 40 14.49 10.15 25.56
N GLY A 41 15.32 10.00 24.52
CA GLY A 41 16.26 8.89 24.37
C GLY A 41 15.69 7.68 23.64
N GLN A 42 16.35 6.53 23.82
CA GLN A 42 16.02 5.28 23.12
C GLN A 42 15.66 4.18 24.12
N HIS A 43 14.47 3.62 23.99
CA HIS A 43 13.90 2.67 24.93
C HIS A 43 13.41 1.40 24.25
N LEU A 44 13.65 0.27 24.91
CA LEU A 44 13.09 -1.02 24.53
C LEU A 44 12.18 -1.48 25.67
N VAL A 45 10.90 -1.61 25.38
CA VAL A 45 9.87 -2.11 26.30
C VAL A 45 9.62 -3.58 25.97
N LEU A 46 10.17 -4.46 26.81
CA LEU A 46 9.89 -5.88 26.80
C LEU A 46 8.51 -6.11 27.41
N ALA A 47 7.55 -6.36 26.55
CA ALA A 47 6.14 -6.42 26.92
C ALA A 47 5.55 -7.79 26.53
N PRO A 48 5.50 -8.73 27.49
CA PRO A 48 4.81 -10.01 27.31
C PRO A 48 3.35 -9.86 26.90
N PRO A 49 2.70 -10.92 26.38
CA PRO A 49 1.31 -10.84 25.94
C PRO A 49 0.41 -10.40 27.10
N GLY A 50 -0.56 -9.52 26.83
CA GLY A 50 -1.57 -9.13 27.84
C GLY A 50 -1.11 -8.10 28.88
N THR A 51 0.03 -7.44 28.66
CA THR A 51 0.55 -6.36 29.54
C THR A 51 -0.06 -4.97 29.30
N GLY A 52 -1.03 -4.86 28.37
CA GLY A 52 -1.69 -3.58 28.06
C GLY A 52 -0.89 -2.66 27.12
N LYS A 53 0.01 -3.22 26.28
CA LYS A 53 0.81 -2.46 25.28
C LYS A 53 -0.01 -1.40 24.54
N THR A 54 -1.17 -1.78 24.02
CA THR A 54 -2.00 -0.92 23.16
C THR A 54 -2.42 0.37 23.87
N GLU A 55 -2.87 0.29 25.12
CA GLU A 55 -3.27 1.49 25.89
C GLU A 55 -2.06 2.41 26.12
N MET A 56 -0.89 1.83 26.42
CA MET A 56 0.34 2.60 26.62
C MET A 56 0.77 3.33 25.34
N LEU A 57 0.64 2.68 24.17
CA LEU A 57 1.00 3.27 22.88
C LEU A 57 0.16 4.53 22.59
N VAL A 58 -1.14 4.50 22.92
CA VAL A 58 -2.05 5.64 22.70
C VAL A 58 -1.78 6.77 23.68
N HIS A 59 -1.70 6.49 24.98
CA HIS A 59 -1.40 7.54 25.98
C HIS A 59 -0.04 8.21 25.74
N ARG A 60 0.98 7.45 25.29
CA ARG A 60 2.27 8.01 24.89
C ARG A 60 2.16 8.99 23.74
N LEU A 61 1.35 8.64 22.73
CA LEU A 61 1.13 9.52 21.60
C LEU A 61 0.40 10.80 22.05
N SER A 62 -0.66 10.65 22.86
CA SER A 62 -1.40 11.77 23.45
C SER A 62 -0.48 12.72 24.21
N ASN A 63 0.37 12.19 25.10
CA ASN A 63 1.34 12.98 25.86
C ASN A 63 2.34 13.72 24.95
N ALA A 64 2.83 13.07 23.90
CA ALA A 64 3.79 13.68 22.99
C ALA A 64 3.18 14.82 22.15
N ILE A 65 1.93 14.67 21.71
CA ILE A 65 1.16 15.73 21.03
C ILE A 65 0.91 16.89 22.00
N ASN A 66 0.42 16.60 23.20
CA ASN A 66 0.12 17.62 24.23
C ASN A 66 1.37 18.37 24.71
N SER A 67 2.55 17.73 24.64
CA SER A 67 3.84 18.35 24.96
C SER A 67 4.40 19.23 23.83
N GLY A 68 3.69 19.35 22.70
CA GLY A 68 4.08 20.23 21.59
C GLY A 68 5.04 19.61 20.57
N THR A 69 5.14 18.27 20.51
CA THR A 69 5.92 17.61 19.46
C THR A 69 5.27 17.87 18.09
N PRO A 70 6.00 18.36 17.07
CA PRO A 70 5.44 18.59 15.74
C PRO A 70 4.91 17.28 15.14
N GLN A 71 3.61 17.21 14.84
CA GLN A 71 2.94 15.97 14.45
C GLN A 71 3.47 15.38 13.14
N ASP A 72 3.90 16.24 12.20
CA ASP A 72 4.56 15.87 10.94
C ASP A 72 5.95 15.24 11.14
N LYS A 73 6.51 15.31 12.35
CA LYS A 73 7.77 14.68 12.77
C LYS A 73 7.58 13.48 13.69
N MET A 74 6.35 12.98 13.81
CA MET A 74 5.99 11.82 14.63
C MET A 74 5.58 10.65 13.74
N ALA A 75 5.97 9.43 14.13
CA ALA A 75 5.46 8.22 13.50
C ALA A 75 5.21 7.11 14.52
N CYS A 76 4.08 6.41 14.37
CA CYS A 76 3.76 5.19 15.08
C CYS A 76 3.67 4.03 14.08
N LEU A 77 4.64 3.12 14.14
CA LEU A 77 4.80 2.03 13.19
C LEU A 77 4.37 0.69 13.80
N THR A 78 3.71 -0.15 12.99
CA THR A 78 3.33 -1.52 13.38
C THR A 78 3.81 -2.53 12.34
N PHE A 79 3.78 -3.82 12.68
CA PHE A 79 4.09 -4.89 11.72
C PHE A 79 2.92 -5.20 10.78
N THR A 80 1.67 -5.15 11.27
CA THR A 80 0.49 -5.59 10.50
C THR A 80 -0.53 -4.48 10.25
N ASN A 81 -1.23 -4.56 9.12
CA ASN A 81 -2.36 -3.66 8.81
C ASN A 81 -3.42 -3.65 9.91
N ARG A 82 -3.74 -4.82 10.48
CA ARG A 82 -4.75 -4.93 11.53
C ARG A 82 -4.33 -4.20 12.81
N ALA A 83 -3.05 -4.32 13.20
CA ALA A 83 -2.52 -3.58 14.34
C ALA A 83 -2.55 -2.07 14.08
N ALA A 84 -2.20 -1.63 12.86
CA ALA A 84 -2.32 -0.23 12.46
C ALA A 84 -3.77 0.28 12.53
N SER A 85 -4.73 -0.42 11.91
CA SER A 85 -6.15 -0.01 11.91
C SER A 85 -6.73 0.08 13.32
N ASN A 86 -6.48 -0.92 14.17
CA ASN A 86 -6.92 -0.89 15.57
C ASN A 86 -6.32 0.28 16.34
N MET A 87 -5.06 0.62 16.06
CA MET A 87 -4.35 1.72 16.69
C MET A 87 -4.91 3.08 16.23
N VAL A 88 -5.18 3.23 14.94
CA VAL A 88 -5.85 4.42 14.37
C VAL A 88 -7.22 4.63 15.00
N GLU A 89 -8.04 3.58 15.09
CA GLU A 89 -9.39 3.66 15.68
C GLU A 89 -9.34 4.13 17.13
N ARG A 90 -8.43 3.57 17.94
CA ARG A 90 -8.25 3.94 19.35
C ARG A 90 -7.72 5.35 19.53
N ILE A 91 -6.72 5.74 18.73
CA ILE A 91 -6.17 7.10 18.75
C ILE A 91 -7.24 8.12 18.34
N HIS A 92 -8.05 7.80 17.34
CA HIS A 92 -9.14 8.67 16.93
C HIS A 92 -10.18 8.84 18.04
N GLN A 93 -10.48 7.78 18.79
CA GLN A 93 -11.39 7.84 19.95
C GLN A 93 -10.82 8.68 21.11
N GLU A 94 -9.51 8.61 21.37
CA GLU A 94 -8.90 9.29 22.52
C GLU A 94 -8.43 10.74 22.22
N ILE A 95 -7.85 10.97 21.04
CA ILE A 95 -7.17 12.22 20.67
C ILE A 95 -7.95 12.99 19.58
N GLY A 96 -8.85 12.33 18.84
CA GLY A 96 -9.60 12.94 17.74
C GLY A 96 -8.80 13.03 16.43
N ASN A 97 -8.87 14.17 15.75
CA ASN A 97 -8.12 14.40 14.51
C ASN A 97 -6.64 14.70 14.80
N HIS A 98 -5.75 14.06 14.05
CA HIS A 98 -4.31 14.24 14.15
C HIS A 98 -3.64 14.13 12.78
N GLU A 99 -2.42 14.65 12.66
CA GLU A 99 -1.58 14.57 11.46
C GLU A 99 -0.45 13.54 11.60
N VAL A 100 -0.33 12.90 12.77
CA VAL A 100 0.70 11.88 13.03
C VAL A 100 0.54 10.68 12.11
N PHE A 101 1.64 10.21 11.51
CA PHE A 101 1.63 8.98 10.72
C PHE A 101 1.41 7.76 11.63
N ILE A 102 0.39 6.96 11.33
CA ILE A 102 0.13 5.67 11.97
C ILE A 102 -0.06 4.62 10.89
N GLY A 103 0.76 3.57 10.89
CA GLY A 103 0.70 2.57 9.83
C GLY A 103 1.75 1.49 9.95
N ASN A 104 1.77 0.56 9.00
CA ASN A 104 2.87 -0.37 8.89
C ASN A 104 4.07 0.28 8.16
N ILE A 105 5.24 -0.37 8.19
CA ILE A 105 6.46 0.15 7.57
C ILE A 105 6.35 0.30 6.04
N HIS A 106 5.69 -0.61 5.33
CA HIS A 106 5.48 -0.49 3.88
C HIS A 106 4.60 0.71 3.54
N SER A 107 3.53 0.94 4.30
CA SER A 107 2.68 2.13 4.14
C SER A 107 3.47 3.41 4.37
N TYR A 108 4.35 3.44 5.39
CA TYR A 108 5.24 4.58 5.62
C TYR A 108 6.18 4.79 4.43
N CYS A 109 6.83 3.72 3.95
CA CYS A 109 7.74 3.78 2.81
C CYS A 109 7.03 4.26 1.53
N ASN A 110 5.80 3.80 1.27
CA ASN A 110 5.00 4.24 0.13
C ASN A 110 4.66 5.73 0.20
N ASN A 111 4.26 6.24 1.38
CA ASN A 111 4.02 7.69 1.54
C ASN A 111 5.34 8.46 1.39
N PHE A 112 6.41 8.01 2.04
CA PHE A 112 7.73 8.62 1.96
C PHE A 112 8.20 8.79 0.50
N ILE A 113 8.18 7.74 -0.32
CA ILE A 113 8.65 7.83 -1.71
C ILE A 113 7.76 8.71 -2.59
N ARG A 114 6.44 8.77 -2.30
CA ARG A 114 5.50 9.61 -3.05
C ARG A 114 5.61 11.08 -2.67
N ASP A 115 5.63 11.39 -1.37
CA ASP A 115 5.74 12.75 -0.86
C ASP A 115 7.09 13.39 -1.21
N ASN A 116 8.14 12.55 -1.26
CA ASN A 116 9.48 12.96 -1.69
C ASN A 116 9.68 12.97 -3.21
N ASN A 117 8.66 12.67 -4.00
CA ASN A 117 8.73 12.66 -5.47
C ASN A 117 9.83 11.72 -6.01
N VAL A 118 10.08 10.59 -5.32
CA VAL A 118 11.13 9.62 -5.66
C VAL A 118 10.72 8.76 -6.85
N ILE A 119 9.43 8.45 -6.95
CA ILE A 119 8.86 7.63 -8.02
C ILE A 119 7.83 8.43 -8.83
N PRO A 120 7.66 8.14 -10.13
CA PRO A 120 6.59 8.74 -10.94
C PRO A 120 5.19 8.49 -10.37
N GLN A 121 4.25 9.42 -10.58
CA GLN A 121 2.89 9.28 -10.06
C GLN A 121 2.13 8.09 -10.68
N ILE A 122 2.44 7.76 -11.95
CA ILE A 122 1.82 6.65 -12.71
C ILE A 122 2.15 5.26 -12.14
N VAL A 123 3.18 5.16 -11.29
CA VAL A 123 3.67 3.87 -10.79
C VAL A 123 2.61 3.18 -9.90
N SER A 124 2.30 1.93 -10.24
CA SER A 124 1.33 1.09 -9.56
C SER A 124 2.02 0.04 -8.67
N LEU A 125 1.45 -0.22 -7.48
CA LEU A 125 1.95 -1.23 -6.55
C LEU A 125 1.32 -2.60 -6.89
N ILE A 126 2.15 -3.61 -7.12
CA ILE A 126 1.71 -5.00 -7.35
C ILE A 126 1.84 -5.84 -6.08
N ASP A 127 0.91 -6.79 -5.89
CA ASP A 127 0.93 -7.68 -4.74
C ASP A 127 1.65 -9.01 -5.00
N GLU A 128 1.64 -9.91 -4.00
CA GLU A 128 2.29 -11.21 -4.10
C GLU A 128 1.70 -12.12 -5.19
N GLU A 129 0.39 -12.03 -5.45
CA GLU A 129 -0.26 -12.85 -6.47
C GLU A 129 0.04 -12.33 -7.88
N ASP A 130 0.07 -11.00 -8.05
CA ASP A 130 0.51 -10.37 -9.29
C ASP A 130 1.97 -10.70 -9.58
N THR A 131 2.84 -10.62 -8.56
CA THR A 131 4.25 -11.03 -8.64
C THR A 131 4.36 -12.50 -9.03
N HIS A 132 3.59 -13.38 -8.40
CA HIS A 132 3.53 -14.80 -8.74
C HIS A 132 3.08 -15.03 -10.19
N SER A 133 2.06 -14.31 -10.66
CA SER A 133 1.59 -14.40 -12.04
C SER A 133 2.67 -13.98 -13.04
N ILE A 134 3.35 -12.86 -12.79
CA ILE A 134 4.39 -12.33 -13.68
C ILE A 134 5.58 -13.30 -13.74
N VAL A 135 6.08 -13.75 -12.59
CA VAL A 135 7.19 -14.70 -12.53
C VAL A 135 6.81 -16.04 -13.17
N SER A 136 5.58 -16.51 -12.99
CA SER A 136 5.10 -17.70 -13.68
C SER A 136 5.11 -17.56 -15.20
N ASP A 137 4.78 -16.38 -15.74
CA ASP A 137 4.80 -16.12 -17.17
C ASP A 137 6.23 -16.03 -17.69
N ILE A 138 7.15 -15.40 -16.95
CA ILE A 138 8.58 -15.38 -17.26
C ILE A 138 9.15 -16.79 -17.38
N PHE A 139 8.81 -17.68 -16.44
CA PHE A 139 9.23 -19.08 -16.53
C PHE A 139 8.71 -19.75 -17.80
N LYS A 140 7.43 -19.53 -18.18
CA LYS A 140 6.88 -20.10 -19.40
C LYS A 140 7.64 -19.60 -20.64
N ASP A 141 7.99 -18.32 -20.67
CA ASP A 141 8.77 -17.74 -21.77
C ASP A 141 10.16 -18.34 -21.86
N ILE A 142 10.88 -18.46 -20.73
CA ILE A 142 12.22 -19.07 -20.69
C ILE A 142 12.18 -20.52 -21.19
N PHE A 143 11.20 -21.33 -20.75
CA PHE A 143 11.09 -22.71 -21.23
C PHE A 143 10.75 -22.77 -22.72
N LYS A 144 9.91 -21.87 -23.20
CA LYS A 144 9.57 -21.79 -24.62
C LYS A 144 10.80 -21.41 -25.46
N GLU A 145 11.56 -20.40 -25.05
CA GLU A 145 12.81 -19.99 -25.71
C GLU A 145 13.80 -21.17 -25.79
N LEU A 146 13.97 -21.91 -24.68
CA LEU A 146 14.82 -23.11 -24.66
C LEU A 146 14.29 -24.23 -25.56
N ASP A 147 12.98 -24.46 -25.60
CA ASP A 147 12.36 -25.47 -26.46
C ASP A 147 12.52 -25.14 -27.95
N ASP A 148 12.38 -23.87 -28.31
CA ASP A 148 12.57 -23.37 -29.67
C ASP A 148 14.06 -23.50 -30.09
N GLU A 149 15.01 -23.14 -29.21
CA GLU A 149 16.45 -23.34 -29.44
C GLU A 149 16.83 -24.81 -29.62
N ILE A 150 16.32 -25.70 -28.77
CA ILE A 150 16.56 -27.15 -28.86
C ILE A 150 16.09 -27.65 -30.22
N LYS A 151 14.88 -27.26 -30.65
CA LYS A 151 14.31 -27.68 -31.93
C LYS A 151 15.14 -27.18 -33.12
N GLN A 152 15.65 -25.94 -33.07
CA GLN A 152 16.52 -25.42 -34.12
C GLN A 152 17.83 -26.20 -34.21
N LEU A 153 18.46 -26.51 -33.07
CA LEU A 153 19.69 -27.30 -33.03
C LEU A 153 19.47 -28.75 -33.48
N GLU A 154 18.33 -29.36 -33.14
CA GLU A 154 17.95 -30.70 -33.62
C GLU A 154 17.79 -30.75 -35.14
N ASN A 155 17.17 -29.73 -35.73
CA ASN A 155 17.06 -29.61 -37.19
C ASN A 155 18.44 -29.51 -37.85
N LEU A 156 19.31 -28.63 -37.34
CA LEU A 156 20.66 -28.43 -37.85
C LEU A 156 21.52 -29.71 -37.72
N ALA A 157 21.44 -30.38 -36.57
CA ALA A 157 22.12 -31.65 -36.33
C ALA A 157 21.65 -32.74 -37.31
N GLY A 158 20.35 -32.79 -37.61
CA GLY A 158 19.76 -33.68 -38.61
C GLY A 158 20.25 -33.40 -40.03
N GLU A 159 20.34 -32.12 -40.43
CA GLU A 159 20.87 -31.73 -41.74
C GLU A 159 22.35 -32.12 -41.90
N ILE A 160 23.18 -31.89 -40.88
CA ILE A 160 24.61 -32.24 -40.91
C ILE A 160 24.80 -33.76 -41.02
N ASN A 161 23.98 -34.56 -40.32
CA ASN A 161 24.04 -36.02 -40.38
C ASN A 161 23.76 -36.60 -41.78
N LEU A 162 23.07 -35.87 -42.66
CA LEU A 162 22.88 -36.29 -44.06
C LEU A 162 24.19 -36.27 -44.85
N PHE A 163 25.20 -35.53 -44.39
CA PHE A 163 26.47 -35.30 -45.09
C PHE A 163 27.71 -35.72 -44.28
N ALA A 164 27.55 -36.14 -43.02
CA ALA A 164 28.65 -36.45 -42.12
C ALA A 164 28.96 -37.95 -42.02
N GLU A 165 30.24 -38.32 -42.05
CA GLU A 165 30.70 -39.70 -41.83
C GLU A 165 30.53 -40.18 -40.37
N ASN A 166 30.37 -39.25 -39.41
CA ASN A 166 30.13 -39.54 -38.00
C ASN A 166 28.75 -39.03 -37.57
N PRO A 167 27.85 -39.90 -37.05
CA PRO A 167 26.49 -39.53 -36.70
C PRO A 167 26.35 -38.66 -35.44
N TYR A 168 27.42 -38.43 -34.67
CA TYR A 168 27.38 -37.64 -33.43
C TYR A 168 28.31 -36.42 -33.49
N THR A 169 27.76 -35.32 -33.97
CA THR A 169 28.47 -34.04 -34.18
C THR A 169 28.46 -33.15 -32.94
N ASP A 170 29.22 -32.05 -32.94
CA ASP A 170 29.22 -31.06 -31.85
C ASP A 170 27.83 -30.42 -31.63
N GLU A 171 26.98 -30.38 -32.66
CA GLU A 171 25.59 -29.93 -32.51
C GLU A 171 24.75 -30.89 -31.67
N HIS A 172 24.99 -32.20 -31.75
CA HIS A 172 24.31 -33.18 -30.88
C HIS A 172 24.68 -32.97 -29.41
N LYS A 173 25.96 -32.66 -29.13
CA LYS A 173 26.41 -32.31 -27.76
C LYS A 173 25.73 -31.04 -27.26
N ARG A 174 25.50 -30.05 -28.14
CA ARG A 174 24.78 -28.81 -27.80
C ARG A 174 23.31 -29.08 -27.49
N VAL A 175 22.64 -29.93 -28.27
CA VAL A 175 21.26 -30.39 -28.00
C VAL A 175 21.16 -31.04 -26.62
N ASP A 176 22.04 -32.00 -26.32
CA ASP A 176 22.02 -32.71 -25.03
C ASP A 176 22.29 -31.76 -23.85
N SER A 177 23.23 -30.83 -24.02
CA SER A 177 23.50 -29.78 -23.03
C SER A 177 22.26 -28.91 -22.74
N LYS A 178 21.57 -28.44 -23.79
CA LYS A 178 20.36 -27.61 -23.65
C LYS A 178 19.20 -28.38 -23.03
N LYS A 179 18.97 -29.64 -23.42
CA LYS A 179 17.97 -30.53 -22.79
C LYS A 179 18.24 -30.73 -21.29
N ASN A 180 19.51 -30.90 -20.92
CA ASN A 180 19.92 -31.02 -19.53
C ASN A 180 19.68 -29.72 -18.75
N ILE A 181 20.01 -28.55 -19.31
CA ILE A 181 19.71 -27.24 -18.69
C ILE A 181 18.20 -27.08 -18.48
N ARG A 182 17.40 -27.36 -19.51
CA ARG A 182 15.94 -27.26 -19.45
C ARG A 182 15.35 -28.15 -18.35
N LYS A 183 15.85 -29.39 -18.22
CA LYS A 183 15.45 -30.31 -17.14
C LYS A 183 15.83 -29.75 -15.76
N LYS A 184 17.08 -29.31 -15.57
CA LYS A 184 17.53 -28.68 -14.32
C LYS A 184 16.67 -27.47 -13.95
N TYR A 185 16.36 -26.59 -14.90
CA TYR A 185 15.51 -25.43 -14.65
C TYR A 185 14.07 -25.81 -14.30
N GLN A 186 13.52 -26.86 -14.92
CA GLN A 186 12.22 -27.40 -14.58
C GLN A 186 12.19 -27.97 -13.16
N ASP A 187 13.24 -28.68 -12.76
CA ASP A 187 13.41 -29.20 -11.41
C ASP A 187 13.51 -28.06 -10.39
N LEU A 188 14.30 -27.02 -10.69
CA LEU A 188 14.42 -25.82 -9.86
C LEU A 188 13.11 -25.05 -9.72
N LYS A 189 12.32 -24.91 -10.80
CA LYS A 189 10.99 -24.28 -10.75
C LYS A 189 10.02 -25.07 -9.87
N ASN A 190 10.02 -26.40 -10.00
CA ASN A 190 9.14 -27.27 -9.23
C ASN A 190 9.58 -27.37 -7.76
N PHE A 191 10.87 -27.17 -7.49
CA PHE A 191 11.43 -27.26 -6.15
C PHE A 191 10.92 -26.14 -5.25
N GLY A 192 10.00 -26.48 -4.35
CA GLY A 192 9.42 -25.51 -3.42
C GLY A 192 8.36 -24.58 -4.02
N GLY A 193 8.19 -24.60 -5.34
CA GLY A 193 7.22 -23.80 -6.07
C GLY A 193 7.67 -22.36 -6.30
N ILE A 194 6.96 -21.67 -7.21
CA ILE A 194 7.27 -20.30 -7.65
C ILE A 194 7.32 -19.31 -6.48
N LYS A 195 6.42 -19.44 -5.49
CA LYS A 195 6.42 -18.56 -4.29
C LYS A 195 7.77 -18.55 -3.57
N ARG A 196 8.33 -19.74 -3.35
CA ARG A 196 9.64 -19.90 -2.70
C ARG A 196 10.78 -19.37 -3.56
N PHE A 197 10.68 -19.49 -4.88
CA PHE A 197 11.65 -18.91 -5.80
C PHE A 197 11.62 -17.36 -5.76
N ILE A 198 10.43 -16.75 -5.68
CA ILE A 198 10.29 -15.28 -5.52
C ILE A 198 10.99 -14.81 -4.25
N THR A 199 10.78 -15.49 -3.13
CA THR A 199 11.48 -15.21 -1.87
C THR A 199 13.01 -15.24 -2.04
N HIS A 200 13.54 -16.18 -2.83
CA HIS A 200 14.97 -16.23 -3.16
C HIS A 200 15.43 -15.05 -4.02
N LEU A 201 14.62 -14.60 -4.99
CA LEU A 201 14.93 -13.41 -5.79
C LEU A 201 15.00 -12.14 -4.92
N THR A 202 14.05 -11.98 -4.00
CA THR A 202 14.04 -10.88 -3.01
C THR A 202 15.32 -10.91 -2.17
N TYR A 203 15.73 -12.07 -1.67
CA TYR A 203 17.00 -12.22 -0.95
C TYR A 203 18.20 -11.78 -1.80
N LEU A 204 18.31 -12.24 -3.05
CA LEU A 204 19.42 -11.86 -3.93
C LEU A 204 19.47 -10.35 -4.17
N LYS A 205 18.31 -9.71 -4.31
CA LYS A 205 18.20 -8.26 -4.48
C LYS A 205 18.68 -7.50 -3.24
N ARG A 206 18.24 -7.89 -2.06
CA ARG A 206 18.70 -7.29 -0.79
C ARG A 206 20.18 -7.51 -0.52
N LYS A 207 20.70 -8.69 -0.90
CA LYS A 207 22.13 -8.99 -0.82
C LYS A 207 22.99 -8.01 -1.62
N GLN A 208 22.53 -7.57 -2.80
CA GLN A 208 23.23 -6.56 -3.60
C GLN A 208 23.34 -5.20 -2.88
N LEU A 209 22.45 -4.92 -1.93
CA LEU A 209 22.46 -3.72 -1.08
C LEU A 209 23.28 -3.89 0.22
N GLY A 210 23.97 -5.03 0.38
CA GLY A 210 24.80 -5.31 1.55
C GLY A 210 24.08 -5.99 2.72
N PHE A 211 22.80 -6.36 2.56
CA PHE A 211 22.05 -7.08 3.58
C PHE A 211 22.33 -8.59 3.48
N ASN A 212 23.49 -9.00 4.00
CA ASN A 212 23.93 -10.39 4.03
C ASN A 212 23.38 -11.19 5.23
N GLU A 213 22.92 -10.52 6.29
CA GLU A 213 22.34 -11.18 7.48
C GLU A 213 20.91 -11.69 7.25
N ASP A 214 20.37 -11.40 6.08
CA ASP A 214 19.14 -11.96 5.53
C ASP A 214 19.27 -13.50 5.26
N VAL A 215 20.36 -14.14 5.65
CA VAL A 215 20.63 -15.58 5.45
C VAL A 215 19.91 -16.47 6.46
N ASN A 216 19.60 -15.96 7.66
CA ASN A 216 18.83 -16.71 8.68
C ASN A 216 17.30 -16.61 8.49
N LEU A 217 16.83 -15.95 7.40
CA LEU A 217 15.45 -15.48 7.25
C LEU A 217 14.38 -16.55 6.97
N GLY A 218 14.66 -17.85 6.88
CA GLY A 218 13.70 -18.79 6.26
C GLY A 218 13.40 -18.50 4.78
N CYS A 219 14.01 -17.46 4.20
CA CYS A 219 14.52 -17.47 2.84
C CYS A 219 15.54 -18.59 2.76
N ILE A 220 15.09 -19.77 2.33
CA ILE A 220 15.96 -20.94 2.15
C ILE A 220 17.11 -20.48 1.26
N ASP A 221 18.35 -20.52 1.77
CA ASP A 221 19.49 -20.61 0.88
C ASP A 221 19.34 -21.93 0.14
N PHE A 222 18.72 -21.86 -1.03
CA PHE A 222 18.46 -23.00 -1.89
C PHE A 222 19.78 -23.66 -2.33
N SER A 223 20.94 -23.06 -2.07
CA SER A 223 22.23 -23.68 -2.33
C SER A 223 22.63 -24.71 -1.24
N VAL A 224 22.08 -24.63 -0.03
CA VAL A 224 22.48 -25.49 1.10
C VAL A 224 22.12 -26.95 0.84
N GLY A 225 23.13 -27.83 0.91
CA GLY A 225 22.99 -29.26 0.64
C GLY A 225 23.00 -29.65 -0.83
N ARG A 226 23.34 -28.72 -1.74
CA ARG A 226 23.42 -28.98 -3.20
C ARG A 226 24.85 -29.14 -3.68
N SER A 227 25.00 -29.80 -4.83
CA SER A 227 26.27 -29.81 -5.56
C SER A 227 26.60 -28.41 -6.08
N GLU A 228 27.89 -28.09 -6.19
CA GLU A 228 28.37 -26.80 -6.72
C GLU A 228 27.78 -26.48 -8.10
N SER A 229 27.61 -27.50 -8.96
CA SER A 229 26.95 -27.36 -10.26
C SER A 229 25.50 -26.89 -10.14
N GLU A 230 24.72 -27.46 -9.21
CA GLU A 230 23.33 -27.07 -9.01
C GLU A 230 23.19 -25.67 -8.42
N GLN A 231 24.10 -25.28 -7.51
CA GLN A 231 24.16 -23.93 -6.97
C GLN A 231 24.41 -22.92 -8.10
N GLN A 232 25.35 -23.21 -8.99
CA GLN A 232 25.67 -22.35 -10.13
C GLN A 232 24.50 -22.22 -11.12
N HIS A 233 23.81 -23.32 -11.41
CA HIS A 233 22.63 -23.29 -12.28
C HIS A 233 21.47 -22.52 -11.66
N LEU A 234 21.23 -22.68 -10.35
CA LEU A 234 20.23 -21.89 -9.64
C LEU A 234 20.57 -20.40 -9.73
N LEU A 235 21.82 -20.02 -9.41
CA LEU A 235 22.22 -18.62 -9.45
C LEU A 235 22.05 -18.02 -10.87
N THR A 236 22.40 -18.78 -11.90
CA THR A 236 22.22 -18.37 -13.30
C THR A 236 20.75 -18.15 -13.63
N LEU A 237 19.89 -19.11 -13.30
CA LEU A 237 18.45 -19.02 -13.52
C LEU A 237 17.84 -17.83 -12.76
N SER A 238 18.21 -17.65 -11.49
CA SER A 238 17.75 -16.55 -10.65
C SER A 238 18.10 -15.20 -11.23
N LYS A 239 19.32 -15.02 -11.77
CA LYS A 239 19.72 -13.79 -12.45
C LYS A 239 18.86 -13.50 -13.68
N ILE A 240 18.68 -14.49 -14.55
CA ILE A 240 17.85 -14.36 -15.77
C ILE A 240 16.41 -13.98 -15.40
N VAL A 241 15.82 -14.66 -14.42
CA VAL A 241 14.44 -14.39 -14.00
C VAL A 241 14.34 -13.01 -13.34
N LEU A 242 15.30 -12.62 -12.51
CA LEU A 242 15.32 -11.29 -11.88
C LEU A 242 15.43 -10.18 -12.92
N GLU A 243 16.33 -10.31 -13.89
CA GLU A 243 16.49 -9.35 -14.99
C GLU A 243 15.19 -9.20 -15.81
N LYS A 244 14.56 -10.33 -16.19
CA LYS A 244 13.27 -10.29 -16.90
C LYS A 244 12.15 -9.72 -16.03
N TYR A 245 12.16 -9.97 -14.72
CA TYR A 245 11.15 -9.45 -13.78
C TYR A 245 11.26 -7.94 -13.60
N GLU A 246 12.47 -7.43 -13.36
CA GLU A 246 12.73 -5.99 -13.26
C GLU A 246 12.43 -5.28 -14.59
N ALA A 247 12.69 -5.91 -15.75
CA ALA A 247 12.30 -5.37 -17.05
C ALA A 247 10.77 -5.24 -17.20
N VAL A 248 9.99 -6.24 -16.76
CA VAL A 248 8.52 -6.15 -16.76
C VAL A 248 8.05 -5.02 -15.86
N LYS A 249 8.60 -4.90 -14.64
CA LYS A 249 8.25 -3.81 -13.72
C LYS A 249 8.54 -2.43 -14.31
N ASN A 250 9.73 -2.24 -14.89
CA ASN A 250 10.12 -0.96 -15.49
C ASN A 250 9.28 -0.57 -16.73
N ASN A 251 8.91 -1.55 -17.55
CA ASN A 251 8.11 -1.28 -18.76
C ASN A 251 6.64 -0.97 -18.43
N SER A 252 6.09 -1.63 -17.40
CA SER A 252 4.69 -1.44 -17.00
C SER A 252 4.49 -0.42 -15.86
N ASP A 253 5.56 0.28 -15.47
CA ASP A 253 5.57 1.22 -14.34
C ASP A 253 5.03 0.59 -13.04
N TYR A 254 5.53 -0.61 -12.70
CA TYR A 254 5.16 -1.33 -11.47
C TYR A 254 6.29 -1.31 -10.45
N ILE A 255 5.88 -1.36 -9.19
CA ILE A 255 6.76 -1.67 -8.05
C ILE A 255 6.09 -2.73 -7.19
N ASP A 256 6.86 -3.58 -6.55
CA ASP A 256 6.41 -4.55 -5.56
C ASP A 256 6.64 -4.05 -4.11
N PHE A 257 6.25 -4.85 -3.11
CA PHE A 257 6.46 -4.49 -1.71
C PHE A 257 7.94 -4.39 -1.29
N ASP A 258 8.83 -5.14 -1.94
CA ASP A 258 10.28 -5.07 -1.64
C ASP A 258 10.92 -3.82 -2.27
N ASP A 259 10.43 -3.38 -3.42
CA ASP A 259 10.79 -2.11 -4.04
C ASP A 259 10.53 -0.93 -3.10
N LEU A 260 9.37 -0.93 -2.41
CA LEU A 260 9.06 0.12 -1.43
C LEU A 260 10.18 0.28 -0.39
N LEU A 261 10.71 -0.82 0.12
CA LEU A 261 11.77 -0.80 1.13
C LEU A 261 13.13 -0.42 0.52
N THR A 262 13.50 -1.06 -0.58
CA THR A 262 14.81 -0.88 -1.22
C THR A 262 14.98 0.52 -1.83
N ILE A 263 13.95 1.07 -2.47
CA ILE A 263 13.94 2.45 -3.00
C ILE A 263 14.01 3.46 -1.85
N THR A 264 13.21 3.27 -0.79
CA THR A 264 13.23 4.14 0.39
C THR A 264 14.62 4.16 1.03
N TYR A 265 15.21 2.99 1.24
CA TYR A 265 16.55 2.88 1.81
C TYR A 265 17.62 3.54 0.93
N GLY A 266 17.59 3.31 -0.38
CA GLY A 266 18.50 3.96 -1.33
C GLY A 266 18.37 5.49 -1.32
N ARG A 267 17.15 6.02 -1.21
CA ARG A 267 16.92 7.46 -1.09
C ARG A 267 17.49 8.02 0.22
N LEU A 268 17.26 7.33 1.34
CA LEU A 268 17.78 7.71 2.66
C LEU A 268 19.32 7.64 2.75
N LEU A 269 19.97 6.83 1.91
CA LEU A 269 21.43 6.79 1.82
C LEU A 269 22.02 7.94 0.98
N SER A 270 21.35 8.33 -0.09
CA SER A 270 21.83 9.36 -1.03
C SER A 270 21.69 10.78 -0.51
N ASP A 271 20.66 11.07 0.30
CA ASP A 271 20.53 12.37 0.99
C ASP A 271 21.42 12.42 2.24
N THR A 272 22.71 12.72 2.05
CA THR A 272 23.60 13.12 3.16
C THR A 272 23.24 14.50 3.73
N SER A 273 22.36 15.25 3.06
CA SER A 273 21.85 16.58 3.43
C SER A 273 20.36 16.55 3.84
N MET A 274 19.96 15.62 4.70
CA MET A 274 18.65 15.62 5.39
C MET A 274 18.52 16.82 6.38
N SER A 275 18.89 18.04 5.98
CA SER A 275 18.88 19.21 6.87
C SER A 275 17.63 20.08 6.77
N ASP A 276 16.99 20.24 5.59
CA ASP A 276 15.91 21.25 5.49
C ASP A 276 14.55 20.75 4.99
N LYS A 277 14.49 19.76 4.07
CA LYS A 277 13.20 19.36 3.45
C LYS A 277 12.49 18.18 4.12
N ASN A 278 13.25 17.24 4.69
CA ASN A 278 12.71 16.12 5.44
C ASN A 278 13.67 15.79 6.59
N PRO A 279 13.63 16.60 7.67
CA PRO A 279 14.43 16.31 8.85
C PRO A 279 13.98 14.95 9.43
N PRO A 280 14.89 14.23 10.11
CA PRO A 280 14.56 12.96 10.74
C PRO A 280 13.39 13.13 11.72
N LEU A 281 12.62 12.05 11.89
CA LEU A 281 11.53 12.00 12.86
C LEU A 281 12.05 12.40 14.23
N GLN A 282 11.34 13.28 14.93
CA GLN A 282 11.68 13.68 16.29
C GLN A 282 11.15 12.67 17.31
N TRP A 283 10.06 11.98 16.97
CA TRP A 283 9.43 10.99 17.82
C TRP A 283 9.05 9.77 16.99
N LEU A 284 9.47 8.59 17.46
CA LEU A 284 9.20 7.32 16.79
C LEU A 284 8.80 6.26 17.81
N GLN A 285 7.66 5.64 17.56
CA GLN A 285 7.18 4.49 18.32
C GLN A 285 6.96 3.32 17.37
N ILE A 286 7.40 2.12 17.77
CA ILE A 286 7.22 0.92 16.95
C ILE A 286 6.71 -0.22 17.81
N ASP A 287 5.64 -0.88 17.35
CA ASP A 287 5.10 -2.10 17.93
C ASP A 287 5.58 -3.36 17.19
N GLU A 288 5.66 -4.46 17.92
CA GLU A 288 6.14 -5.77 17.46
C GLU A 288 7.52 -5.74 16.78
N VAL A 289 8.48 -5.07 17.42
CA VAL A 289 9.84 -4.91 16.87
C VAL A 289 10.61 -6.23 16.68
N GLN A 290 10.16 -7.31 17.32
CA GLN A 290 10.70 -8.64 17.11
C GLN A 290 10.51 -9.15 15.68
N ASP A 291 9.49 -8.67 14.96
CA ASP A 291 9.11 -9.19 13.65
C ASP A 291 9.76 -8.42 12.48
N LEU A 292 10.63 -7.46 12.79
CA LEU A 292 11.30 -6.61 11.81
C LEU A 292 12.53 -7.29 11.20
N ASN A 293 12.66 -7.17 9.87
CA ASN A 293 13.83 -7.65 9.14
C ASN A 293 14.98 -6.62 9.14
N PRO A 294 16.23 -7.02 8.81
CA PRO A 294 17.39 -6.12 8.79
C PRO A 294 17.24 -4.87 7.93
N LEU A 295 16.63 -4.96 6.74
CA LEU A 295 16.40 -3.81 5.86
C LEU A 295 15.44 -2.80 6.49
N GLN A 296 14.35 -3.26 7.10
CA GLN A 296 13.40 -2.40 7.82
C GLN A 296 14.09 -1.69 9.00
N TRP A 297 14.94 -2.38 9.75
CA TRP A 297 15.76 -1.78 10.80
C TRP A 297 16.71 -0.70 10.28
N ALA A 298 17.36 -0.95 9.15
CA ALA A 298 18.24 0.02 8.52
C ALA A 298 17.47 1.28 8.09
N ILE A 299 16.26 1.13 7.56
CA ILE A 299 15.35 2.23 7.24
C ILE A 299 14.99 3.01 8.52
N ILE A 300 14.51 2.33 9.57
CA ILE A 300 14.15 2.95 10.86
C ILE A 300 15.30 3.78 11.46
N ASN A 301 16.53 3.26 11.40
CA ASN A 301 17.73 3.93 11.89
C ASN A 301 18.15 5.13 11.02
N LYS A 302 17.65 5.24 9.79
CA LYS A 302 17.87 6.40 8.92
C LYS A 302 16.75 7.43 9.05
N LEU A 303 15.51 6.98 9.27
CA LEU A 303 14.35 7.85 9.49
C LEU A 303 14.39 8.60 10.81
N SER A 304 15.00 7.99 11.84
CA SER A 304 15.13 8.58 13.18
C SER A 304 16.60 8.65 13.58
N ASN A 305 17.01 9.81 14.10
CA ASN A 305 18.37 10.00 14.59
C ASN A 305 18.50 9.43 16.01
N LYS A 306 19.37 8.45 16.21
CA LYS A 306 19.58 7.81 17.52
C LYS A 306 19.91 8.79 18.66
N LYS A 307 20.49 9.96 18.34
CA LYS A 307 20.94 10.96 19.32
C LYS A 307 19.87 12.00 19.67
N TYR A 308 19.00 12.34 18.73
CA TYR A 308 18.07 13.47 18.87
C TYR A 308 16.59 13.06 18.86
N SER A 309 16.27 11.90 18.28
CA SER A 309 14.91 11.39 18.24
C SER A 309 14.57 10.66 19.53
N HIS A 310 13.37 10.88 20.05
CA HIS A 310 12.77 10.02 21.05
C HIS A 310 12.25 8.74 20.40
N ARG A 311 12.77 7.58 20.80
CA ARG A 311 12.52 6.30 20.14
C ARG A 311 12.07 5.27 21.15
N VAL A 312 10.88 4.71 20.98
CA VAL A 312 10.36 3.67 21.86
C VAL A 312 9.93 2.45 21.06
N PHE A 313 10.54 1.31 21.39
CA PHE A 313 10.31 0.03 20.75
C PHE A 313 9.56 -0.90 21.69
N PHE A 314 8.43 -1.42 21.26
CA PHE A 314 7.67 -2.43 21.97
C PHE A 314 7.88 -3.78 21.29
N GLY A 315 8.25 -4.78 22.07
CA GLY A 315 8.42 -6.12 21.52
C GLY A 315 8.58 -7.18 22.59
N ASP A 316 8.54 -8.43 22.13
CA ASP A 316 8.76 -9.61 22.95
C ASP A 316 9.55 -10.64 22.12
N PRO A 317 10.81 -10.95 22.48
CA PRO A 317 11.62 -11.95 21.79
C PRO A 317 10.95 -13.33 21.70
N GLU A 318 10.10 -13.66 22.68
CA GLU A 318 9.40 -14.95 22.76
C GLU A 318 8.16 -15.01 21.86
N GLN A 319 7.75 -13.88 21.29
CA GLN A 319 6.66 -13.78 20.31
C GLN A 319 7.15 -13.67 18.86
N ALA A 320 8.46 -13.83 18.62
CA ALA A 320 9.05 -13.77 17.28
C ALA A 320 8.67 -15.00 16.42
N ILE A 321 7.43 -15.02 15.91
CA ILE A 321 6.87 -16.11 15.12
C ILE A 321 7.09 -15.94 13.61
N PHE A 322 7.54 -14.76 13.17
CA PHE A 322 7.82 -14.44 11.77
C PHE A 322 9.28 -14.65 11.36
N SER A 323 10.01 -15.52 12.07
CA SER A 323 11.42 -15.83 11.75
C SER A 323 11.64 -16.37 10.34
N PHE A 324 10.60 -16.92 9.70
CA PHE A 324 10.62 -17.34 8.29
C PHE A 324 10.47 -16.20 7.27
N MET A 325 10.22 -14.97 7.72
CA MET A 325 10.35 -13.72 6.97
C MET A 325 11.61 -12.94 7.42
N GLY A 326 12.39 -13.59 8.30
CA GLY A 326 13.64 -13.19 8.92
C GLY A 326 13.68 -11.94 9.78
N ALA A 327 12.59 -11.76 10.51
CA ALA A 327 12.67 -11.41 11.91
C ALA A 327 13.75 -12.25 12.64
N SER A 328 14.73 -11.62 13.29
CA SER A 328 15.77 -12.35 14.06
C SER A 328 15.79 -11.92 15.52
N GLN A 329 15.87 -12.91 16.43
CA GLN A 329 16.09 -12.64 17.85
C GLN A 329 17.45 -11.96 18.09
N GLU A 330 18.42 -12.17 17.20
CA GLU A 330 19.73 -11.49 17.24
C GLU A 330 19.60 -9.97 17.02
N ASN A 331 18.70 -9.52 16.15
CA ASN A 331 18.43 -8.09 15.96
C ASN A 331 17.95 -7.46 17.26
N LEU A 332 16.97 -8.09 17.92
CA LEU A 332 16.46 -7.65 19.22
C LEU A 332 17.56 -7.56 20.29
N LYS A 333 18.46 -8.55 20.33
CA LYS A 333 19.64 -8.53 21.21
C LYS A 333 20.64 -7.43 20.85
N SER A 334 20.76 -7.06 19.58
CA SER A 334 21.60 -5.95 19.15
C SER A 334 21.00 -4.62 19.61
N ILE A 335 19.70 -4.44 19.41
CA ILE A 335 18.97 -3.23 19.79
C ILE A 335 18.94 -3.03 21.29
N SER A 336 18.78 -4.11 22.07
CA SER A 336 18.75 -4.03 23.52
C SER A 336 20.05 -3.46 24.12
N ARG A 337 21.19 -3.59 23.41
CA ARG A 337 22.48 -2.97 23.83
C ARG A 337 22.52 -1.46 23.64
N GLU A 338 21.69 -0.93 22.75
CA GLU A 338 21.62 0.51 22.44
C GLU A 338 20.45 1.22 23.14
N CYS A 339 19.57 0.47 23.82
CA CYS A 339 18.36 1.00 24.44
C CYS A 339 18.43 0.91 25.97
N LYS A 340 17.76 1.83 26.65
CA LYS A 340 17.35 1.60 28.04
C LYS A 340 16.19 0.60 28.03
N ILE A 341 16.41 -0.57 28.64
CA ILE A 341 15.45 -1.67 28.66
C ILE A 341 14.47 -1.50 29.82
N HIS A 342 13.19 -1.75 29.55
CA HIS A 342 12.14 -1.82 30.56
C HIS A 342 11.34 -3.11 30.40
N GLY A 343 11.03 -3.80 31.50
CA GLY A 343 10.24 -5.02 31.48
C GLY A 343 8.88 -4.83 32.15
N LEU A 344 7.81 -5.22 31.47
CA LEU A 344 6.46 -5.27 32.06
C LEU A 344 6.18 -6.65 32.63
N LYS A 345 5.74 -6.74 33.88
CA LYS A 345 5.44 -8.03 34.54
C LYS A 345 3.94 -8.32 34.67
N THR A 346 3.11 -7.30 34.78
CA THR A 346 1.69 -7.46 35.10
C THR A 346 0.89 -7.83 33.86
N ASN A 347 0.21 -8.98 33.90
CA ASN A 347 -0.64 -9.50 32.84
C ASN A 347 -2.12 -9.30 33.21
N TYR A 348 -2.84 -8.56 32.38
CA TYR A 348 -4.26 -8.24 32.57
C TYR A 348 -5.19 -9.17 31.78
N ARG A 349 -4.63 -10.10 31.00
CA ARG A 349 -5.39 -11.00 30.12
C ARG A 349 -5.69 -12.34 30.81
N SER A 350 -4.64 -13.03 31.25
CA SER A 350 -4.68 -14.44 31.65
C SER A 350 -4.63 -14.63 33.17
N PRO A 351 -5.31 -15.64 33.72
CA PRO A 351 -5.23 -16.02 35.13
C PRO A 351 -3.85 -16.63 35.48
N GLN A 352 -3.52 -16.64 36.78
CA GLN A 352 -2.18 -17.03 37.26
C GLN A 352 -1.80 -18.46 36.86
N TYR A 353 -2.71 -19.44 36.95
CA TYR A 353 -2.39 -20.84 36.64
C TYR A 353 -1.98 -21.08 35.17
N LEU A 354 -2.50 -20.29 34.22
CA LEU A 354 -2.06 -20.35 32.81
C LEU A 354 -0.68 -19.71 32.63
N LEU A 355 -0.42 -18.63 33.36
CA LEU A 355 0.89 -17.97 33.35
C LEU A 355 1.96 -18.85 33.99
N ASP A 356 1.62 -19.61 35.04
CA ASP A 356 2.54 -20.56 35.65
C ASP A 356 2.95 -21.67 34.66
N LEU A 357 2.00 -22.21 33.89
CA LEU A 357 2.28 -23.15 32.81
C LEU A 357 3.19 -22.52 31.75
N TYR A 358 2.86 -21.30 31.29
CA TYR A 358 3.66 -20.58 30.32
C TYR A 358 5.08 -20.31 30.82
N ASN A 359 5.23 -19.81 32.05
CA ASN A 359 6.51 -19.51 32.67
C ASN A 359 7.36 -20.77 32.82
N LYS A 360 6.74 -21.89 33.22
CA LYS A 360 7.41 -23.19 33.28
C LYS A 360 7.90 -23.64 31.91
N PHE A 361 7.04 -23.57 30.89
CA PHE A 361 7.41 -23.92 29.52
C PHE A 361 8.53 -23.01 28.98
N ALA A 362 8.44 -21.70 29.21
CA ALA A 362 9.45 -20.73 28.81
C ALA A 362 10.81 -21.04 29.45
N ASN A 363 10.84 -21.36 30.74
CA ASN A 363 12.09 -21.65 31.44
C ASN A 363 12.68 -23.02 31.06
N GLU A 364 11.86 -24.07 31.04
CA GLU A 364 12.34 -25.45 30.87
C GLU A 364 12.53 -25.86 29.41
N VAL A 365 11.77 -25.28 28.48
CA VAL A 365 11.79 -25.68 27.06
C VAL A 365 12.43 -24.61 26.18
N LEU A 366 12.07 -23.34 26.39
CA LEU A 366 12.59 -22.23 25.58
C LEU A 366 13.90 -21.65 26.15
N ASN A 367 14.24 -21.96 27.42
CA ASN A 367 15.40 -21.41 28.15
C ASN A 367 15.40 -19.87 28.19
N VAL A 368 14.24 -19.26 28.46
CA VAL A 368 14.09 -17.79 28.50
C VAL A 368 14.74 -17.21 29.76
N GLU A 369 15.54 -16.16 29.58
CA GLU A 369 16.06 -15.34 30.68
C GLU A 369 15.15 -14.13 30.92
N TRP A 370 14.21 -14.27 31.86
CA TRP A 370 13.27 -13.19 32.19
C TRP A 370 13.95 -12.04 32.95
N ILE A 371 13.74 -10.81 32.49
CA ILE A 371 13.94 -9.62 33.35
C ILE A 371 12.88 -9.63 34.47
N SER A 372 11.65 -9.99 34.12
CA SER A 372 10.55 -10.22 35.06
C SER A 372 9.56 -11.18 34.44
N SER A 373 9.22 -12.25 35.15
CA SER A 373 8.24 -13.22 34.66
C SER A 373 6.82 -12.65 34.74
N PRO A 374 5.95 -12.93 33.75
CA PRO A 374 4.55 -12.54 33.78
C PRO A 374 3.80 -13.03 35.02
N LYS A 375 3.04 -12.12 35.65
CA LYS A 375 2.14 -12.40 36.79
C LYS A 375 0.76 -11.81 36.52
N SER A 376 -0.29 -12.51 36.91
CA SER A 376 -1.65 -12.06 36.67
C SER A 376 -1.99 -10.88 37.59
N SER A 377 -2.75 -9.91 37.08
CA SER A 377 -3.46 -8.93 37.92
C SER A 377 -4.78 -9.47 38.47
N LYS A 378 -5.21 -10.66 37.99
CA LYS A 378 -6.47 -11.28 38.38
C LYS A 378 -6.20 -12.43 39.35
N ASP A 379 -6.92 -12.43 40.46
CA ASP A 379 -6.95 -13.55 41.39
C ASP A 379 -8.10 -14.49 41.02
N ILE A 380 -7.86 -15.36 40.04
CA ILE A 380 -8.81 -16.37 39.57
C ILE A 380 -8.30 -17.74 40.02
N LEU A 381 -9.08 -18.41 40.86
CA LEU A 381 -8.80 -19.78 41.28
C LEU A 381 -8.99 -20.74 40.11
N LYS A 382 -8.07 -21.70 39.97
CA LYS A 382 -8.16 -22.77 38.98
C LYS A 382 -9.24 -23.77 39.39
N HIS A 383 -10.20 -24.03 38.50
CA HIS A 383 -11.11 -25.16 38.55
C HIS A 383 -10.55 -26.38 37.80
N ASP A 384 -11.06 -27.58 38.10
CA ASP A 384 -10.54 -28.83 37.53
C ASP A 384 -10.65 -28.88 35.99
N ASP A 385 -11.67 -28.22 35.43
CA ASP A 385 -11.93 -28.20 33.99
C ASP A 385 -11.24 -27.04 33.24
N ASP A 386 -10.55 -26.13 33.94
CA ASP A 386 -9.96 -24.92 33.33
C ASP A 386 -8.71 -25.19 32.49
N LEU A 387 -7.98 -26.27 32.79
CA LEU A 387 -6.77 -26.67 32.07
C LEU A 387 -6.66 -28.18 32.06
N GLN A 388 -7.02 -28.78 30.92
CA GLN A 388 -6.97 -30.21 30.67
C GLN A 388 -5.92 -30.53 29.60
N ILE A 389 -5.19 -31.64 29.79
CA ILE A 389 -4.32 -32.22 28.76
C ILE A 389 -4.95 -33.56 28.40
N GLU A 390 -5.24 -33.75 27.12
CA GLU A 390 -5.89 -34.94 26.58
C GLU A 390 -4.96 -35.60 25.56
N GLU A 391 -4.75 -36.91 25.68
CA GLU A 391 -3.96 -37.68 24.72
C GLU A 391 -4.89 -38.43 23.77
N TYR A 392 -4.78 -38.13 22.47
CA TYR A 392 -5.51 -38.86 21.44
C TYR A 392 -4.63 -39.98 20.84
N PHE A 393 -4.96 -41.24 21.17
CA PHE A 393 -4.20 -42.42 20.74
C PHE A 393 -4.57 -42.98 19.36
N GLY A 394 -5.33 -42.23 18.53
CA GLY A 394 -5.74 -42.69 17.19
C GLY A 394 -4.63 -42.73 16.13
N ILE A 395 -3.37 -42.58 16.54
CA ILE A 395 -2.19 -42.62 15.67
C ILE A 395 -1.74 -44.09 15.57
N ASP A 396 -1.62 -44.63 14.35
CA ASP A 396 -0.88 -45.88 14.14
C ASP A 396 0.55 -45.67 14.63
N LYS A 397 0.93 -46.27 15.77
CA LYS A 397 2.24 -46.11 16.42
C LYS A 397 3.42 -46.44 15.50
N ARG A 398 3.19 -47.09 14.35
CA ARG A 398 4.21 -47.36 13.33
C ARG A 398 4.58 -46.12 12.50
N ASN A 399 3.71 -45.11 12.42
CA ASN A 399 3.96 -43.87 11.68
C ASN A 399 4.36 -42.73 12.64
N LYS A 400 5.60 -42.24 12.53
CA LYS A 400 6.10 -41.09 13.30
C LYS A 400 5.43 -39.75 12.95
N ARG A 401 4.53 -39.71 11.96
CA ARG A 401 3.78 -38.51 11.55
C ARG A 401 2.30 -38.86 11.38
N PRO A 402 1.38 -38.09 11.98
CA PRO A 402 -0.05 -38.33 11.82
C PRO A 402 -0.48 -38.15 10.36
N SER A 403 -1.23 -39.12 9.85
CA SER A 403 -1.79 -39.11 8.51
C SER A 403 -2.90 -38.06 8.37
N LYS A 404 -3.30 -37.78 7.12
CA LYS A 404 -4.49 -36.93 6.83
C LYS A 404 -5.77 -37.51 7.46
N CYS A 405 -5.91 -38.83 7.49
CA CYS A 405 -7.05 -39.49 8.11
C CYS A 405 -7.02 -39.35 9.63
N ASP A 406 -5.84 -39.37 10.25
CA ASP A 406 -5.70 -39.34 11.71
C ASP A 406 -6.18 -38.00 12.27
N GLN A 407 -5.77 -36.89 11.66
CA GLN A 407 -6.19 -35.53 12.05
C GLN A 407 -7.70 -35.30 11.86
N LEU A 408 -8.29 -35.93 10.84
CA LEU A 408 -9.73 -35.86 10.62
C LEU A 408 -10.50 -36.61 11.71
N HIS A 409 -10.00 -37.79 12.13
CA HIS A 409 -10.59 -38.56 13.22
C HIS A 409 -10.44 -37.85 14.56
N GLU A 410 -9.27 -37.28 14.83
CA GLU A 410 -9.00 -36.44 16.00
C GLU A 410 -10.00 -35.28 16.09
N ALA A 411 -10.13 -34.50 15.00
CA ALA A 411 -11.10 -33.40 14.93
C ALA A 411 -12.53 -33.89 15.16
N ARG A 412 -12.93 -35.01 14.55
CA ARG A 412 -14.26 -35.59 14.75
C ARG A 412 -14.50 -35.99 16.20
N HIS A 413 -13.53 -36.65 16.82
CA HIS A 413 -13.61 -37.07 18.21
C HIS A 413 -13.78 -35.87 19.14
N ILE A 414 -12.87 -34.89 19.05
CA ILE A 414 -12.88 -33.69 19.89
C ILE A 414 -14.20 -32.92 19.73
N VAL A 415 -14.67 -32.69 18.50
CA VAL A 415 -15.95 -31.99 18.26
C VAL A 415 -17.14 -32.75 18.85
N ALA A 416 -17.15 -34.08 18.74
CA ALA A 416 -18.24 -34.90 19.25
C ALA A 416 -18.26 -35.02 20.78
N THR A 417 -17.10 -35.00 21.45
CA THR A 417 -17.00 -35.28 22.90
C THR A 417 -16.88 -34.03 23.75
N LYS A 418 -16.25 -32.96 23.25
CA LYS A 418 -15.90 -31.77 24.06
C LYS A 418 -16.77 -30.55 23.77
N PHE A 419 -17.57 -30.57 22.71
CA PHE A 419 -18.42 -29.44 22.32
C PHE A 419 -19.92 -29.80 22.31
N PRO A 420 -20.50 -30.40 23.35
CA PRO A 420 -21.95 -30.57 23.42
C PRO A 420 -22.63 -29.19 23.51
N VAL A 421 -23.60 -28.95 22.63
CA VAL A 421 -24.37 -27.71 22.48
C VAL A 421 -24.92 -27.25 23.85
N GLN A 422 -24.62 -26.01 24.30
CA GLN A 422 -25.64 -25.01 24.68
C GLN A 422 -25.18 -23.72 25.40
N GLU A 423 -23.92 -23.48 25.75
CA GLU A 423 -23.57 -22.19 26.40
C GLU A 423 -22.83 -21.22 25.46
N LYS A 424 -23.17 -19.92 25.59
CA LYS A 424 -22.60 -18.79 24.84
C LYS A 424 -21.14 -18.54 25.24
N ILE A 425 -20.28 -19.53 25.10
CA ILE A 425 -18.84 -19.38 25.29
C ILE A 425 -18.20 -19.16 23.93
N SER A 426 -17.51 -18.03 23.77
CA SER A 426 -16.68 -17.78 22.60
C SER A 426 -15.46 -18.70 22.64
N THR A 427 -15.49 -19.82 21.91
CA THR A 427 -14.37 -20.76 21.86
C THR A 427 -13.43 -20.48 20.69
N ALA A 428 -12.12 -20.47 20.94
CA ALA A 428 -11.08 -20.42 19.92
C ALA A 428 -10.36 -21.78 19.84
N ILE A 429 -10.15 -22.27 18.63
CA ILE A 429 -9.39 -23.52 18.37
C ILE A 429 -8.12 -23.16 17.62
N LEU A 430 -6.97 -23.39 18.26
CA LEU A 430 -5.67 -23.10 17.69
C LEU A 430 -5.05 -24.40 17.16
N VAL A 431 -4.65 -24.39 15.89
CA VAL A 431 -4.04 -25.54 15.22
C VAL A 431 -2.77 -25.12 14.49
N ARG A 432 -1.84 -26.06 14.31
CA ARG A 432 -0.54 -25.76 13.67
C ARG A 432 -0.64 -25.47 12.17
N LYS A 433 -1.63 -26.06 11.48
CA LYS A 433 -1.77 -25.99 10.02
C LYS A 433 -3.22 -25.66 9.62
N ASN A 434 -3.38 -24.86 8.57
CA ASN A 434 -4.70 -24.49 8.02
C ASN A 434 -5.54 -25.72 7.64
N ILE A 435 -4.91 -26.77 7.13
CA ILE A 435 -5.63 -28.00 6.75
C ILE A 435 -6.29 -28.69 7.97
N THR A 436 -5.69 -28.58 9.15
CA THR A 436 -6.28 -29.11 10.38
C THR A 436 -7.50 -28.28 10.77
N ALA A 437 -7.46 -26.96 10.60
CA ALA A 437 -8.62 -26.09 10.82
C ALA A 437 -9.78 -26.44 9.87
N ASP A 438 -9.46 -26.76 8.61
CA ASP A 438 -10.47 -27.22 7.64
C ASP A 438 -11.15 -28.52 8.09
N TYR A 439 -10.41 -29.45 8.71
CA TYR A 439 -11.01 -30.65 9.28
C TYR A 439 -11.97 -30.31 10.41
N PHE A 440 -11.57 -29.48 11.38
CA PHE A 440 -12.45 -29.03 12.46
C PHE A 440 -13.72 -28.36 11.91
N GLU A 441 -13.58 -27.40 10.99
CA GLU A 441 -14.71 -26.72 10.36
C GLU A 441 -15.68 -27.72 9.71
N SER A 442 -15.14 -28.71 8.98
CA SER A 442 -15.96 -29.74 8.33
C SER A 442 -16.73 -30.61 9.32
N GLN A 443 -16.15 -30.92 10.49
CA GLN A 443 -16.80 -31.74 11.50
C GLN A 443 -17.83 -30.95 12.30
N PHE A 444 -17.53 -29.70 12.66
CA PHE A 444 -18.50 -28.80 13.29
C PHE A 444 -19.72 -28.60 12.40
N LYS A 445 -19.55 -28.32 11.10
CA LYS A 445 -20.69 -28.17 10.17
C LYS A 445 -21.51 -29.45 10.00
N LYS A 446 -20.88 -30.63 10.12
CA LYS A 446 -21.58 -31.93 10.05
C LYS A 446 -22.40 -32.24 11.29
N ILE A 447 -21.84 -31.98 12.48
CA ILE A 447 -22.47 -32.31 13.76
C ILE A 447 -23.46 -31.20 14.17
N TYR A 448 -23.13 -29.94 13.88
CA TYR A 448 -23.88 -28.73 14.21
C TYR A 448 -24.09 -27.85 12.97
N PRO A 449 -25.10 -28.13 12.12
CA PRO A 449 -25.30 -27.42 10.85
C PRO A 449 -25.44 -25.90 10.97
N ASN A 450 -25.93 -25.40 12.12
CA ASN A 450 -26.21 -23.98 12.35
C ASN A 450 -25.10 -23.27 13.15
N ILE A 451 -23.97 -23.91 13.44
CA ILE A 451 -22.89 -23.28 14.20
C ILE A 451 -22.21 -22.19 13.37
N LYS A 452 -22.06 -20.99 13.96
CA LYS A 452 -21.30 -19.89 13.37
C LYS A 452 -19.81 -20.13 13.65
N ILE A 453 -19.03 -20.40 12.59
CA ILE A 453 -17.58 -20.60 12.68
C ILE A 453 -16.88 -19.46 11.96
N PHE A 454 -15.97 -18.79 12.67
CA PHE A 454 -15.07 -17.82 12.08
C PHE A 454 -13.67 -18.43 11.95
N LYS A 455 -13.14 -18.53 10.73
CA LYS A 455 -11.83 -19.13 10.43
C LYS A 455 -10.86 -18.07 9.92
N VAL A 456 -9.73 -17.91 10.63
CA VAL A 456 -8.68 -16.94 10.29
C VAL A 456 -7.78 -17.42 9.14
N SER A 457 -7.88 -18.69 8.74
CA SER A 457 -6.98 -19.34 7.77
C SER A 457 -7.50 -19.41 6.33
N GLY A 458 -8.48 -18.58 5.96
CA GLY A 458 -9.02 -18.52 4.60
C GLY A 458 -8.11 -17.78 3.62
N THR A 459 -8.33 -17.95 2.31
CA THR A 459 -7.81 -16.99 1.33
C THR A 459 -8.44 -15.64 1.62
N ASP A 460 -7.61 -14.60 1.68
CA ASP A 460 -8.08 -13.23 1.83
C ASP A 460 -9.12 -12.95 0.73
N LEU A 461 -10.26 -12.40 1.14
CA LEU A 461 -11.36 -12.06 0.23
C LEU A 461 -10.85 -11.19 -0.91
N PHE A 462 -9.97 -10.23 -0.60
CA PHE A 462 -9.36 -9.31 -1.55
C PHE A 462 -8.34 -9.97 -2.48
N SER A 463 -7.84 -11.15 -2.12
CA SER A 463 -6.98 -11.98 -2.96
C SER A 463 -7.77 -12.75 -4.03
N ARG A 464 -9.09 -12.91 -3.86
CA ARG A 464 -9.89 -13.67 -4.82
C ARG A 464 -9.95 -12.95 -6.16
N LYS A 465 -9.74 -13.72 -7.25
CA LYS A 465 -9.80 -13.22 -8.63
C LYS A 465 -11.02 -12.33 -8.88
N ILE A 466 -12.22 -12.79 -8.55
CA ILE A 466 -13.46 -12.04 -8.80
C ILE A 466 -13.50 -10.69 -8.06
N VAL A 467 -12.95 -10.63 -6.85
CA VAL A 467 -12.91 -9.40 -6.05
C VAL A 467 -11.90 -8.44 -6.66
N LYS A 468 -10.71 -8.92 -7.04
CA LYS A 468 -9.72 -8.12 -7.76
C LYS A 468 -10.22 -7.59 -9.10
N ASP A 469 -10.98 -8.40 -9.83
CA ASP A 469 -11.55 -8.02 -11.12
C ASP A 469 -12.59 -6.90 -10.95
N VAL A 470 -13.42 -6.94 -9.91
CA VAL A 470 -14.36 -5.86 -9.56
C VAL A 470 -13.64 -4.61 -9.06
N LEU A 471 -12.66 -4.77 -8.16
CA LEU A 471 -11.88 -3.64 -7.64
C LEU A 471 -11.09 -2.94 -8.74
N ALA A 472 -10.56 -3.68 -9.71
CA ALA A 472 -9.91 -3.09 -10.88
C ALA A 472 -10.85 -2.14 -11.63
N ILE A 473 -12.13 -2.50 -11.80
CA ILE A 473 -13.12 -1.62 -12.43
C ILE A 473 -13.33 -0.36 -11.58
N PHE A 474 -13.46 -0.46 -10.26
CA PHE A 474 -13.61 0.74 -9.42
C PHE A 474 -12.37 1.62 -9.39
N ASN A 475 -11.19 1.00 -9.34
CA ASN A 475 -9.91 1.69 -9.33
C ASN A 475 -9.68 2.50 -10.61
N THR A 476 -10.17 2.06 -11.79
CA THR A 476 -10.04 2.87 -13.02
C THR A 476 -10.91 4.13 -12.99
N PHE A 477 -11.96 4.19 -12.19
CA PHE A 477 -12.74 5.43 -11.97
C PHE A 477 -12.06 6.38 -10.98
N VAL A 478 -11.43 5.84 -9.93
CA VAL A 478 -10.72 6.62 -8.90
C VAL A 478 -9.39 7.15 -9.45
N ASN A 479 -8.60 6.27 -10.05
CA ASN A 479 -7.34 6.58 -10.71
C ASN A 479 -7.41 6.17 -12.17
N LYS A 480 -7.73 7.16 -13.02
CA LYS A 480 -7.86 7.00 -14.47
C LYS A 480 -6.60 6.45 -15.14
N ARG A 481 -5.44 6.50 -14.48
CA ARG A 481 -4.13 6.10 -15.02
C ARG A 481 -3.55 4.84 -14.36
N ASP A 482 -4.35 4.10 -13.58
CA ASP A 482 -3.93 2.82 -12.99
C ASP A 482 -3.79 1.74 -14.05
N LYS A 483 -2.55 1.53 -14.53
CA LYS A 483 -2.21 0.53 -15.56
C LYS A 483 -2.52 -0.90 -15.11
N LEU A 484 -2.36 -1.23 -13.83
CA LEU A 484 -2.63 -2.57 -13.32
C LEU A 484 -4.12 -2.89 -13.40
N SER A 485 -4.95 -1.95 -12.97
CA SER A 485 -6.40 -2.06 -13.04
C SER A 485 -6.90 -2.09 -14.49
N TRP A 486 -6.36 -1.24 -15.37
CA TRP A 486 -6.68 -1.29 -16.80
C TRP A 486 -6.31 -2.63 -17.45
N ALA A 487 -5.15 -3.19 -17.15
CA ALA A 487 -4.75 -4.49 -17.69
C ALA A 487 -5.73 -5.61 -17.28
N ARG A 488 -6.28 -5.54 -16.06
CA ARG A 488 -7.35 -6.45 -15.61
C ARG A 488 -8.67 -6.20 -16.32
N VAL A 489 -9.09 -4.95 -16.49
CA VAL A 489 -10.31 -4.60 -17.24
C VAL A 489 -10.22 -5.11 -18.68
N PHE A 490 -9.10 -4.89 -19.38
CA PHE A 490 -8.86 -5.43 -20.72
C PHE A 490 -8.90 -6.97 -20.73
N HIS A 491 -8.29 -7.63 -19.74
CA HIS A 491 -8.35 -9.10 -19.61
C HIS A 491 -9.81 -9.59 -19.52
N ILE A 492 -10.64 -8.94 -18.70
CA ILE A 492 -12.05 -9.29 -18.50
C ILE A 492 -12.84 -9.10 -19.80
N CYS A 493 -12.71 -7.95 -20.45
CA CYS A 493 -13.50 -7.61 -21.64
C CYS A 493 -13.10 -8.41 -22.88
N THR A 494 -11.80 -8.66 -23.07
CA THR A 494 -11.28 -9.30 -24.30
C THR A 494 -11.00 -10.79 -24.16
N LYS A 495 -11.01 -11.33 -22.93
CA LYS A 495 -10.60 -12.71 -22.59
C LYS A 495 -9.16 -13.05 -23.02
N THR A 496 -8.30 -12.05 -23.22
CA THR A 496 -6.86 -12.23 -23.49
C THR A 496 -6.11 -12.65 -22.22
N THR A 497 -4.81 -12.92 -22.26
CA THR A 497 -4.03 -13.15 -21.03
C THR A 497 -3.62 -11.83 -20.39
N LEU A 498 -3.51 -11.77 -19.06
CA LEU A 498 -3.03 -10.57 -18.35
C LEU A 498 -1.69 -10.05 -18.91
N LYS A 499 -0.79 -10.94 -19.30
CA LYS A 499 0.47 -10.57 -19.98
C LYS A 499 0.22 -9.74 -21.25
N LYS A 500 -0.69 -10.19 -22.13
CA LYS A 500 -1.03 -9.46 -23.36
C LYS A 500 -1.78 -8.17 -23.05
N SER A 501 -2.69 -8.20 -22.08
CA SER A 501 -3.45 -7.01 -21.67
C SER A 501 -2.52 -5.91 -21.14
N ARG A 502 -1.49 -6.26 -20.34
CA ARG A 502 -0.46 -5.30 -19.89
C ARG A 502 0.25 -4.64 -21.06
N LEU A 503 0.72 -5.40 -22.05
CA LEU A 503 1.41 -4.86 -23.23
C LEU A 503 0.54 -3.87 -24.00
N ILE A 504 -0.75 -4.19 -24.20
CA ILE A 504 -1.70 -3.30 -24.88
C ILE A 504 -1.90 -2.01 -24.08
N VAL A 505 -2.10 -2.13 -22.76
CA VAL A 505 -2.27 -0.96 -21.89
C VAL A 505 -1.02 -0.10 -21.88
N ASP A 506 0.17 -0.70 -21.81
CA ASP A 506 1.44 0.03 -21.87
C ASP A 506 1.58 0.80 -23.18
N GLU A 507 1.20 0.21 -24.31
CA GLU A 507 1.19 0.88 -25.61
C GLU A 507 0.21 2.06 -25.64
N ILE A 508 -1.03 1.85 -25.20
CA ILE A 508 -2.08 2.90 -25.13
C ILE A 508 -1.59 4.11 -24.31
N PHE A 509 -1.11 3.88 -23.09
CA PHE A 509 -0.66 4.95 -22.22
C PHE A 509 0.62 5.62 -22.73
N SER A 510 1.52 4.87 -23.39
CA SER A 510 2.73 5.43 -23.99
C SER A 510 2.43 6.32 -25.19
N SER A 511 1.30 6.11 -25.87
CA SER A 511 0.79 6.99 -26.92
C SER A 511 0.03 8.22 -26.40
N GLY A 512 -0.03 8.44 -25.07
CA GLY A 512 -0.77 9.56 -24.47
C GLY A 512 -2.30 9.36 -24.47
N VAL A 513 -2.77 8.19 -24.83
CA VAL A 513 -4.20 7.84 -24.88
C VAL A 513 -4.63 7.23 -23.55
N ASN A 514 -5.85 7.56 -23.11
CA ASN A 514 -6.47 6.93 -21.96
C ASN A 514 -7.65 6.09 -22.45
N PRO A 515 -7.84 4.84 -21.96
CA PRO A 515 -9.00 4.05 -22.33
C PRO A 515 -10.36 4.75 -22.11
N LEU A 516 -10.46 5.67 -21.14
CA LEU A 516 -11.68 6.45 -20.91
C LEU A 516 -12.06 7.39 -22.06
N ASP A 517 -11.10 7.79 -22.89
CA ASP A 517 -11.33 8.69 -24.04
C ASP A 517 -12.40 8.10 -24.98
N PHE A 518 -12.49 6.77 -25.08
CA PHE A 518 -13.44 6.07 -25.95
C PHE A 518 -14.64 5.47 -25.22
N ILE A 519 -14.67 5.50 -23.88
CA ILE A 519 -15.77 4.92 -23.08
C ILE A 519 -16.80 6.00 -22.74
N LEU A 520 -16.34 7.21 -22.42
CA LEU A 520 -17.23 8.30 -21.97
C LEU A 520 -17.86 9.05 -23.14
N ASP A 521 -17.17 9.15 -24.28
CA ASP A 521 -17.71 9.78 -25.48
C ASP A 521 -18.13 8.73 -26.52
N ASN A 522 -19.38 8.27 -26.42
CA ASN A 522 -19.97 7.32 -27.36
C ASN A 522 -20.16 7.86 -28.80
N LYS A 523 -19.76 9.12 -29.09
CA LYS A 523 -19.97 9.77 -30.39
C LYS A 523 -18.68 10.15 -31.11
N SER A 524 -17.55 10.24 -30.42
CA SER A 524 -16.25 10.63 -30.97
C SER A 524 -15.35 9.41 -31.22
N VAL A 525 -14.73 9.33 -32.41
CA VAL A 525 -13.65 8.36 -32.71
C VAL A 525 -12.28 8.97 -32.38
N LYS A 526 -12.23 10.23 -31.96
CA LYS A 526 -10.99 10.96 -31.71
C LYS A 526 -10.58 10.82 -30.24
N SER A 527 -9.27 10.80 -30.01
CA SER A 527 -8.75 10.80 -28.65
C SER A 527 -8.85 12.19 -28.01
N TYR A 528 -8.76 12.26 -26.68
CA TYR A 528 -8.72 13.53 -25.94
C TYR A 528 -7.66 14.49 -26.49
N LEU A 529 -6.47 13.98 -26.84
CA LEU A 529 -5.39 14.79 -27.40
C LEU A 529 -5.68 15.26 -28.82
N ASP A 530 -6.28 14.42 -29.67
CA ASP A 530 -6.64 14.81 -31.04
C ASP A 530 -7.70 15.91 -31.04
N ASP A 531 -8.72 15.77 -30.19
CA ASP A 531 -9.77 16.77 -30.03
C ASP A 531 -9.21 18.07 -29.46
N PHE A 532 -8.36 17.99 -28.45
CA PHE A 532 -7.70 19.16 -27.88
C PHE A 532 -6.80 19.88 -28.89
N LEU A 533 -5.96 19.15 -29.63
CA LEU A 533 -5.08 19.72 -30.65
C LEU A 533 -5.86 20.37 -31.79
N TYR A 534 -7.01 19.80 -32.17
CA TYR A 534 -7.90 20.41 -33.14
C TYR A 534 -8.43 21.75 -32.62
N LEU A 535 -9.00 21.78 -31.41
CA LEU A 535 -9.55 22.99 -30.81
C LEU A 535 -8.48 24.07 -30.61
N PHE A 536 -7.32 23.71 -30.07
CA PHE A 536 -6.23 24.66 -29.81
C PHE A 536 -5.74 25.35 -31.08
N ASN A 537 -5.67 24.62 -32.20
CA ASN A 537 -5.14 25.14 -33.47
C ASN A 537 -6.19 25.86 -34.33
N ASN A 538 -7.49 25.55 -34.17
CA ASN A 538 -8.53 26.04 -35.06
C ASN A 538 -9.54 26.98 -34.40
N ASP A 539 -9.79 26.81 -33.11
CA ASP A 539 -10.89 27.46 -32.40
C ASP A 539 -10.38 28.41 -31.30
N ARG A 540 -11.33 29.00 -30.56
CA ARG A 540 -11.09 29.80 -29.36
C ARG A 540 -11.25 28.90 -28.14
N ILE A 541 -10.28 28.98 -27.22
CA ILE A 541 -10.32 28.31 -25.92
C ILE A 541 -10.10 29.35 -24.83
N ILE A 542 -10.60 29.08 -23.64
CA ILE A 542 -10.48 29.96 -22.48
C ILE A 542 -9.74 29.23 -21.39
N VAL A 543 -8.55 29.72 -21.04
CA VAL A 543 -7.79 29.24 -19.89
C VAL A 543 -8.14 30.12 -18.70
N PHE A 544 -8.56 29.54 -17.59
CA PHE A 544 -8.99 30.28 -16.41
C PHE A 544 -8.47 29.65 -15.11
N ASP A 545 -8.49 30.43 -14.05
CA ASP A 545 -8.10 30.04 -12.70
C ASP A 545 -8.93 30.87 -11.69
N THR A 546 -9.12 30.32 -10.49
CA THR A 546 -9.92 30.97 -9.44
C THR A 546 -9.20 30.99 -8.10
N GLU A 547 -9.18 32.15 -7.45
CA GLU A 547 -8.79 32.25 -6.02
C GLU A 547 -10.05 32.26 -5.15
N THR A 548 -9.96 31.62 -4.00
CA THR A 548 -11.13 31.23 -3.19
C THR A 548 -10.89 31.46 -1.70
N THR A 549 -11.96 31.58 -0.92
CA THR A 549 -11.86 31.83 0.54
C THR A 549 -11.35 30.63 1.34
N GLY A 550 -11.32 29.44 0.73
CA GLY A 550 -10.94 28.17 1.34
C GLY A 550 -10.94 27.04 0.31
N LEU A 551 -10.90 25.78 0.76
CA LEU A 551 -10.79 24.60 -0.11
C LEU A 551 -12.13 23.84 -0.31
N ASP A 552 -13.22 24.24 0.35
CA ASP A 552 -14.53 23.59 0.20
C ASP A 552 -15.26 24.14 -1.03
N THR A 553 -15.18 23.41 -2.14
CA THR A 553 -15.84 23.74 -3.42
C THR A 553 -17.36 23.99 -3.33
N ASN A 554 -18.05 23.54 -2.29
CA ASN A 554 -19.50 23.75 -2.13
C ASN A 554 -19.84 24.95 -1.26
N GLN A 555 -18.97 25.27 -0.31
CA GLN A 555 -19.23 26.31 0.67
C GLN A 555 -18.48 27.58 0.32
N ASP A 556 -17.20 27.51 -0.04
CA ASP A 556 -16.35 28.68 -0.17
C ASP A 556 -16.68 29.59 -1.36
N ASP A 557 -16.39 30.87 -1.18
CA ASP A 557 -16.63 31.91 -2.18
C ASP A 557 -15.41 32.06 -3.09
N VAL A 558 -15.67 32.32 -4.37
CA VAL A 558 -14.64 32.78 -5.31
C VAL A 558 -14.40 34.26 -5.08
N ILE A 559 -13.14 34.67 -4.90
CA ILE A 559 -12.71 36.05 -4.62
C ILE A 559 -11.94 36.68 -5.78
N GLN A 560 -11.38 35.87 -6.68
CA GLN A 560 -10.77 36.33 -7.93
C GLN A 560 -11.08 35.35 -9.04
N ILE A 561 -11.38 35.87 -10.23
CA ILE A 561 -11.43 35.08 -11.47
C ILE A 561 -10.49 35.73 -12.45
N ALA A 562 -9.54 34.96 -12.97
CA ALA A 562 -8.72 35.36 -14.10
C ALA A 562 -8.93 34.39 -15.26
N ALA A 563 -8.92 34.92 -16.49
CA ALA A 563 -8.98 34.12 -17.70
C ALA A 563 -8.27 34.79 -18.87
N ILE A 564 -7.70 33.97 -19.74
CA ILE A 564 -7.06 34.39 -20.99
C ILE A 564 -7.69 33.60 -22.12
N GLU A 565 -8.18 34.30 -23.14
CA GLU A 565 -8.57 33.63 -24.38
C GLU A 565 -7.32 33.26 -25.18
N VAL A 566 -7.35 32.11 -25.82
CA VAL A 566 -6.34 31.68 -26.78
C VAL A 566 -7.05 31.36 -28.08
N ILE A 567 -6.71 32.07 -29.15
CA ILE A 567 -7.32 31.91 -30.47
C ILE A 567 -6.27 31.32 -31.38
N LYS A 568 -6.48 30.09 -31.84
CA LYS A 568 -5.54 29.39 -32.74
C LYS A 568 -4.11 29.37 -32.19
N GLY A 569 -4.00 29.06 -30.90
CA GLY A 569 -2.75 29.00 -30.16
C GLY A 569 -2.11 30.34 -29.78
N ILE A 570 -2.76 31.48 -30.10
CA ILE A 570 -2.25 32.81 -29.78
C ILE A 570 -3.05 33.40 -28.62
N PRO A 571 -2.40 33.72 -27.47
CA PRO A 571 -3.07 34.39 -26.35
C PRO A 571 -3.60 35.77 -26.76
N GLY A 572 -4.84 36.08 -26.37
CA GLY A 572 -5.58 37.28 -26.73
C GLY A 572 -6.04 38.10 -25.52
N LYS A 573 -7.33 38.46 -25.50
CA LYS A 573 -7.95 39.20 -24.39
C LYS A 573 -7.81 38.49 -23.05
N ILE A 574 -7.67 39.32 -22.02
CA ILE A 574 -7.61 38.92 -20.62
C ILE A 574 -8.90 39.40 -19.94
N TYR A 575 -9.49 38.54 -19.12
CA TYR A 575 -10.54 38.86 -18.18
C TYR A 575 -9.98 38.67 -16.77
N GLU A 576 -10.04 39.71 -15.94
CA GLU A 576 -9.61 39.64 -14.55
C GLU A 576 -10.60 40.43 -13.71
N VAL A 577 -11.09 39.82 -12.64
CA VAL A 577 -12.06 40.45 -11.74
C VAL A 577 -11.86 39.95 -10.30
N TYR A 578 -12.05 40.88 -9.36
CA TYR A 578 -12.12 40.58 -7.93
C TYR A 578 -13.58 40.60 -7.50
N ILE A 579 -13.96 39.69 -6.61
CA ILE A 579 -15.34 39.46 -6.18
C ILE A 579 -15.44 39.71 -4.69
N ASP A 580 -16.47 40.45 -4.29
CA ASP A 580 -16.70 40.78 -2.88
C ASP A 580 -17.23 39.55 -2.12
N THR A 581 -16.84 39.43 -0.84
CA THR A 581 -17.28 38.36 0.06
C THR A 581 -17.37 38.83 1.50
N ASP A 582 -18.40 38.36 2.21
CA ASP A 582 -18.58 38.57 3.64
C ASP A 582 -17.85 37.50 4.49
N ARG A 583 -17.25 36.47 3.85
CA ARG A 583 -16.58 35.38 4.56
C ARG A 583 -15.23 35.81 5.11
N ASP A 584 -14.81 35.13 6.18
CA ASP A 584 -13.44 35.22 6.65
C ASP A 584 -12.56 34.33 5.78
N PHE A 585 -11.49 34.92 5.23
CA PHE A 585 -10.50 34.24 4.40
C PHE A 585 -9.07 34.57 4.84
N SER A 586 -8.88 34.94 6.11
CA SER A 586 -7.58 35.30 6.70
C SER A 586 -6.50 34.21 6.53
N GLU A 587 -6.90 32.93 6.42
CA GLU A 587 -5.99 31.83 6.12
C GLU A 587 -5.60 31.75 4.65
N ALA A 588 -6.56 31.96 3.75
CA ALA A 588 -6.33 31.98 2.31
C ALA A 588 -5.50 33.20 1.88
N GLU A 589 -5.66 34.35 2.55
CA GLU A 589 -4.88 35.58 2.29
C GLU A 589 -3.37 35.33 2.37
N LYS A 590 -2.92 34.44 3.26
CA LYS A 590 -1.49 34.07 3.40
C LYS A 590 -0.94 33.31 2.19
N ILE A 591 -1.83 32.70 1.41
CA ILE A 591 -1.52 31.92 0.22
C ILE A 591 -1.55 32.84 -0.99
N HIS A 592 -2.70 33.45 -1.26
CA HIS A 592 -2.92 34.20 -2.50
C HIS A 592 -2.55 35.70 -2.42
N ASN A 593 -2.22 36.22 -1.24
CA ASN A 593 -1.83 37.62 -1.00
C ASN A 593 -2.88 38.67 -1.43
N ILE A 594 -4.16 38.30 -1.50
CA ILE A 594 -5.26 39.24 -1.76
C ILE A 594 -5.80 39.70 -0.41
N SER A 595 -5.52 40.95 -0.04
CA SER A 595 -5.96 41.48 1.25
C SER A 595 -7.43 41.91 1.23
N LYS A 596 -8.04 41.95 2.42
CA LYS A 596 -9.38 42.51 2.57
C LYS A 596 -9.47 43.97 2.11
N GLU A 597 -8.41 44.75 2.31
CA GLU A 597 -8.30 46.11 1.80
C GLU A 597 -8.26 46.15 0.26
N HIS A 598 -7.62 45.17 -0.38
CA HIS A 598 -7.61 45.05 -1.83
C HIS A 598 -9.02 44.79 -2.38
N LEU A 599 -9.76 43.85 -1.78
CA LEU A 599 -11.14 43.55 -2.19
C LEU A 599 -12.06 44.76 -2.01
N ILE A 600 -12.00 45.46 -0.87
CA ILE A 600 -12.83 46.66 -0.63
C ILE A 600 -12.65 47.72 -1.73
N ASN A 601 -11.44 47.85 -2.29
CA ASN A 601 -11.12 48.87 -3.27
C ASN A 601 -11.35 48.45 -4.74
N HIS A 602 -11.33 47.15 -5.05
CA HIS A 602 -11.30 46.65 -6.44
C HIS A 602 -12.38 45.62 -6.76
N ALA A 603 -13.03 45.03 -5.75
CA ALA A 603 -14.02 44.00 -5.97
C ALA A 603 -15.33 44.58 -6.53
N ILE A 604 -16.03 43.76 -7.29
CA ILE A 604 -17.37 44.07 -7.79
C ILE A 604 -18.38 43.03 -7.27
N ASP A 605 -19.66 43.36 -7.45
CA ASP A 605 -20.78 42.47 -7.13
C ASP A 605 -20.61 41.08 -7.78
N LYS A 606 -20.78 40.02 -6.96
CA LYS A 606 -20.67 38.60 -7.33
C LYS A 606 -21.52 38.22 -8.54
N VAL A 607 -22.78 38.66 -8.60
CA VAL A 607 -23.69 38.36 -9.71
C VAL A 607 -23.18 39.00 -11.00
N LYS A 608 -22.68 40.25 -10.91
CA LYS A 608 -22.11 40.95 -12.07
C LYS A 608 -20.84 40.27 -12.57
N ALA A 609 -19.89 39.97 -11.68
CA ALA A 609 -18.62 39.32 -12.01
C ALA A 609 -18.84 37.95 -12.69
N LEU A 610 -19.71 37.13 -12.12
CA LEU A 610 -20.01 35.80 -12.66
C LEU A 610 -20.78 35.87 -13.99
N SER A 611 -21.71 36.82 -14.14
CA SER A 611 -22.43 37.04 -15.40
C SER A 611 -21.50 37.49 -16.52
N ASP A 612 -20.58 38.40 -16.23
CA ASP A 612 -19.61 38.89 -17.22
C ASP A 612 -18.58 37.81 -17.59
N PHE A 613 -18.19 36.96 -16.64
CA PHE A 613 -17.38 35.77 -16.95
C PHE A 613 -18.09 34.79 -17.89
N ILE A 614 -19.37 34.45 -17.65
CA ILE A 614 -20.15 33.59 -18.57
C ILE A 614 -20.20 34.18 -19.98
N LYS A 615 -20.39 35.51 -20.10
CA LYS A 615 -20.36 36.20 -21.40
C LYS A 615 -18.98 36.15 -22.05
N PHE A 616 -17.91 36.23 -21.28
CA PHE A 616 -16.54 36.13 -21.78
C PHE A 616 -16.26 34.74 -22.36
N VAL A 617 -16.71 33.69 -21.66
CA VAL A 617 -16.61 32.29 -22.09
C VAL A 617 -17.41 32.00 -23.35
N ASN A 618 -18.65 32.51 -23.45
CA ASN A 618 -19.48 32.43 -24.66
C ASN A 618 -19.60 31.00 -25.26
N ASN A 619 -19.68 29.97 -24.41
CA ASN A 619 -19.68 28.55 -24.77
C ASN A 619 -18.42 28.01 -25.47
N ASP A 620 -17.31 28.75 -25.46
CA ASP A 620 -16.01 28.26 -25.90
C ASP A 620 -15.43 27.25 -24.89
N ALA A 621 -14.51 26.40 -25.34
CA ALA A 621 -13.91 25.36 -24.51
C ALA A 621 -13.15 25.93 -23.30
N LEU A 622 -13.31 25.31 -22.13
CA LEU A 622 -12.70 25.75 -20.87
C LEU A 622 -11.52 24.87 -20.48
N ILE A 623 -10.49 25.51 -19.96
CA ILE A 623 -9.25 24.86 -19.50
C ILE A 623 -8.80 25.48 -18.18
N ALA A 624 -8.40 24.64 -17.23
CA ALA A 624 -7.78 25.09 -15.98
C ALA A 624 -6.67 24.11 -15.54
N HIS A 625 -5.93 24.48 -14.50
CA HIS A 625 -4.93 23.62 -13.87
C HIS A 625 -5.52 22.98 -12.61
N ASN A 626 -6.05 21.75 -12.74
CA ASN A 626 -6.99 21.11 -11.81
C ASN A 626 -8.46 21.54 -12.04
N LEU A 627 -8.94 21.32 -13.27
CA LEU A 627 -10.27 21.75 -13.70
C LEU A 627 -11.39 21.25 -12.78
N ASP A 628 -11.28 20.05 -12.21
CA ASP A 628 -12.30 19.50 -11.31
C ASP A 628 -12.56 20.41 -10.10
N TYR A 629 -11.53 21.09 -9.57
CA TYR A 629 -11.66 22.04 -8.47
C TYR A 629 -12.31 23.35 -8.95
N ASP A 630 -11.66 24.04 -9.89
CA ASP A 630 -12.09 25.35 -10.38
C ASP A 630 -13.51 25.31 -10.96
N TYR A 631 -13.83 24.25 -11.71
CA TYR A 631 -15.15 24.09 -12.32
C TYR A 631 -16.25 23.84 -11.27
N LYS A 632 -15.96 23.07 -10.21
CA LYS A 632 -16.94 22.80 -9.14
C LYS A 632 -17.23 24.05 -8.33
N ILE A 633 -16.18 24.74 -7.85
CA ILE A 633 -16.36 25.94 -7.02
C ILE A 633 -17.02 27.07 -7.79
N LEU A 634 -16.67 27.25 -9.07
CA LEU A 634 -17.30 28.23 -9.93
C LEU A 634 -18.79 27.93 -10.15
N ASN A 635 -19.17 26.67 -10.40
CA ASN A 635 -20.57 26.30 -10.58
C ASN A 635 -21.39 26.39 -9.28
N ALA A 636 -20.78 26.07 -8.13
CA ALA A 636 -21.42 26.29 -6.82
C ALA A 636 -21.70 27.78 -6.59
N ASN A 637 -20.73 28.63 -6.90
CA ASN A 637 -20.86 30.08 -6.78
C ASN A 637 -21.90 30.65 -7.76
N LEU A 638 -21.96 30.16 -9.00
CA LEU A 638 -23.01 30.50 -9.97
C LEU A 638 -24.41 30.14 -9.46
N LYS A 639 -24.57 28.93 -8.93
CA LYS A 639 -25.83 28.46 -8.35
C LYS A 639 -26.25 29.32 -7.16
N SER A 640 -25.31 29.68 -6.28
CA SER A 640 -25.56 30.56 -5.13
C SER A 640 -26.01 31.96 -5.54
N ALA A 641 -25.50 32.45 -6.68
CA ALA A 641 -25.84 33.76 -7.25
C ALA A 641 -27.15 33.73 -8.09
N GLY A 642 -27.85 32.60 -8.16
CA GLY A 642 -29.06 32.44 -8.97
C GLY A 642 -28.80 32.46 -10.49
N LEU A 643 -27.56 32.24 -10.91
CA LEU A 643 -27.14 32.19 -12.31
C LEU A 643 -27.16 30.74 -12.83
N PRO A 644 -27.36 30.53 -14.15
CA PRO A 644 -27.26 29.20 -14.73
C PRO A 644 -25.82 28.68 -14.59
N SER A 645 -25.68 27.38 -14.32
CA SER A 645 -24.39 26.70 -14.39
C SER A 645 -23.83 26.77 -15.81
N ILE A 646 -22.51 26.67 -15.92
CA ILE A 646 -21.82 26.59 -17.20
C ILE A 646 -22.38 25.39 -17.98
N ALA A 647 -22.70 25.61 -19.26
CA ALA A 647 -23.46 24.66 -20.05
C ALA A 647 -22.75 23.30 -20.17
N SER A 648 -23.51 22.21 -20.02
CA SER A 648 -22.98 20.85 -20.00
C SER A 648 -22.42 20.38 -21.36
N ASN A 649 -22.62 21.15 -22.42
CA ASN A 649 -22.18 20.85 -23.78
C ASN A 649 -20.86 21.55 -24.16
N ILE A 650 -20.23 22.28 -23.24
CA ILE A 650 -18.93 22.91 -23.46
C ILE A 650 -17.83 21.86 -23.29
N SER A 651 -16.82 21.88 -24.15
CA SER A 651 -15.65 21.00 -24.01
C SER A 651 -14.77 21.45 -22.85
N LEU A 652 -14.40 20.50 -21.99
CA LEU A 652 -13.67 20.70 -20.75
C LEU A 652 -12.33 19.98 -20.80
N TYR A 653 -11.23 20.69 -20.54
CA TYR A 653 -9.89 20.13 -20.54
C TYR A 653 -9.10 20.50 -19.28
N ASP A 654 -8.30 19.56 -18.78
CA ASP A 654 -7.41 19.77 -17.65
C ASP A 654 -5.95 19.78 -18.12
N SER A 655 -5.21 20.84 -17.78
CA SER A 655 -3.78 20.92 -18.09
C SER A 655 -2.95 19.88 -17.33
N ILE A 656 -3.43 19.39 -16.18
CA ILE A 656 -2.81 18.27 -15.46
C ILE A 656 -2.95 16.98 -16.28
N ASP A 657 -4.14 16.66 -16.81
CA ASP A 657 -4.31 15.46 -17.64
C ASP A 657 -3.49 15.56 -18.92
N LEU A 658 -3.42 16.74 -19.54
CA LEU A 658 -2.54 17.00 -20.70
C LEU A 658 -1.07 16.74 -20.35
N ALA A 659 -0.57 17.33 -19.26
CA ALA A 659 0.81 17.14 -18.82
C ALA A 659 1.11 15.68 -18.45
N GLN A 660 0.16 14.97 -17.83
CA GLN A 660 0.27 13.55 -17.51
C GLN A 660 0.35 12.67 -18.76
N ARG A 661 -0.32 13.05 -19.85
CA ARG A 661 -0.25 12.33 -21.14
C ARG A 661 1.06 12.55 -21.86
N VAL A 662 1.56 13.79 -21.88
CA VAL A 662 2.81 14.14 -22.58
C VAL A 662 4.05 13.71 -21.78
N TYR A 663 4.02 13.88 -20.45
CA TYR A 663 5.13 13.57 -19.55
C TYR A 663 4.69 12.57 -18.46
N PRO A 664 4.35 11.31 -18.80
CA PRO A 664 3.74 10.35 -17.87
C PRO A 664 4.64 9.92 -16.71
N LYS A 665 5.95 10.15 -16.81
CA LYS A 665 6.94 9.71 -15.82
C LYS A 665 7.34 10.80 -14.82
N LEU A 666 6.62 11.91 -14.75
CA LEU A 666 6.87 12.92 -13.72
C LEU A 666 6.30 12.44 -12.36
N PRO A 667 6.98 12.75 -11.26
CA PRO A 667 6.51 12.38 -9.93
C PRO A 667 5.41 13.31 -9.39
N ARG A 668 5.28 14.52 -9.96
CA ARG A 668 4.33 15.55 -9.54
C ARG A 668 3.90 16.41 -10.71
N TYR A 669 2.65 16.88 -10.68
CA TYR A 669 2.04 17.70 -11.73
C TYR A 669 1.46 19.03 -11.23
N LYS A 670 1.81 19.47 -10.01
CA LYS A 670 1.48 20.84 -9.58
C LYS A 670 2.20 21.85 -10.49
N LEU A 671 1.55 22.96 -10.78
CA LEU A 671 2.02 23.96 -11.74
C LEU A 671 3.46 24.42 -11.48
N GLU A 672 3.77 24.84 -10.25
CA GLU A 672 5.13 25.24 -9.84
C GLU A 672 6.20 24.18 -10.19
N TYR A 673 5.89 22.91 -9.93
CA TYR A 673 6.79 21.79 -10.21
C TYR A 673 6.99 21.62 -11.72
N LEU A 674 5.91 21.68 -12.50
CA LEU A 674 5.97 21.55 -13.96
C LEU A 674 6.76 22.70 -14.59
N LEU A 675 6.49 23.95 -14.20
CA LEU A 675 7.22 25.12 -14.69
C LEU A 675 8.73 24.98 -14.46
N LYS A 676 9.11 24.60 -13.24
CA LYS A 676 10.52 24.42 -12.86
C LYS A 676 11.18 23.26 -13.60
N THR A 677 10.55 22.09 -13.61
CA THR A 677 11.12 20.87 -14.19
C THR A 677 11.22 20.95 -15.71
N LEU A 678 10.21 21.51 -16.36
CA LEU A 678 10.15 21.67 -17.82
C LEU A 678 10.81 22.98 -18.32
N LYS A 679 11.31 23.82 -17.39
CA LYS A 679 11.95 25.12 -17.68
C LYS A 679 11.04 26.05 -18.48
N ILE A 680 9.76 26.08 -18.13
CA ILE A 680 8.75 26.94 -18.75
C ILE A 680 8.73 28.28 -18.03
N GLN A 681 8.59 29.38 -18.79
CA GLN A 681 8.45 30.72 -18.21
C GLN A 681 7.08 30.87 -17.54
N GLY A 682 7.06 31.40 -16.32
CA GLY A 682 5.84 31.63 -15.54
C GLY A 682 6.17 31.72 -14.06
N ASN A 683 5.25 32.32 -13.30
CA ASN A 683 5.31 32.33 -11.85
C ASN A 683 4.04 31.67 -11.32
N ASN A 684 4.14 30.78 -10.34
CA ASN A 684 2.98 30.31 -9.58
C ASN A 684 2.96 31.12 -8.28
N SER A 685 2.32 32.28 -8.32
CA SER A 685 2.30 33.22 -7.19
C SER A 685 1.04 33.08 -6.33
N HIS A 686 0.18 32.09 -6.63
CA HIS A 686 -1.17 32.01 -6.07
C HIS A 686 -1.93 33.31 -6.33
N ASN A 687 -1.77 33.83 -7.55
CA ASN A 687 -2.59 34.90 -8.06
C ASN A 687 -3.15 34.39 -9.37
N ALA A 688 -4.48 34.36 -9.51
CA ALA A 688 -5.14 33.71 -10.63
C ALA A 688 -4.59 34.18 -11.98
N ILE A 689 -4.25 35.46 -12.16
CA ILE A 689 -3.77 35.93 -13.47
C ILE A 689 -2.38 35.38 -13.84
N ASP A 690 -1.48 35.26 -12.87
CA ASP A 690 -0.13 34.74 -13.11
C ASP A 690 -0.16 33.22 -13.32
N ASP A 691 -1.03 32.53 -12.58
CA ASP A 691 -1.27 31.09 -12.70
C ASP A 691 -1.94 30.76 -14.05
N VAL A 692 -2.87 31.57 -14.56
CA VAL A 692 -3.42 31.43 -15.91
C VAL A 692 -2.35 31.62 -16.99
N LYS A 693 -1.51 32.66 -16.89
CA LYS A 693 -0.40 32.87 -17.85
C LYS A 693 0.56 31.69 -17.86
N ALA A 694 0.91 31.18 -16.68
CA ALA A 694 1.75 30.01 -16.53
C ALA A 694 1.09 28.76 -17.14
N THR A 695 -0.22 28.59 -16.96
CA THR A 695 -0.98 27.48 -17.53
C THR A 695 -1.04 27.57 -19.06
N VAL A 696 -1.23 28.77 -19.65
CA VAL A 696 -1.15 28.98 -21.11
C VAL A 696 0.22 28.60 -21.65
N ASN A 697 1.30 28.97 -20.96
CA ASN A 697 2.66 28.60 -21.35
C ASN A 697 2.90 27.09 -21.23
N LEU A 698 2.35 26.45 -20.20
CA LEU A 698 2.39 24.99 -20.03
C LEU A 698 1.67 24.27 -21.16
N ILE A 699 0.45 24.66 -21.48
CA ILE A 699 -0.33 24.10 -22.60
C ILE A 699 0.44 24.25 -23.91
N SER A 700 0.96 25.45 -24.17
CA SER A 700 1.75 25.74 -25.37
C SER A 700 3.05 24.92 -25.44
N HIS A 701 3.62 24.56 -24.29
CA HIS A 701 4.79 23.67 -24.22
C HIS A 701 4.40 22.21 -24.51
N CYS A 702 3.30 21.72 -23.92
CA CYS A 702 2.82 20.35 -24.13
C CYS A 702 2.42 20.05 -25.59
N ILE A 703 2.06 21.07 -26.36
CA ILE A 703 1.67 20.94 -27.78
C ILE A 703 2.89 20.87 -28.72
N LYS A 704 4.02 21.46 -28.32
CA LYS A 704 5.27 21.44 -29.10
C LYS A 704 6.01 20.13 -28.91
#